data_AF-A0A5E4QNF7-F1
#
_entry.id   AF-A0A5E4QNF7-F1
#
_cell.length_a   1.000
_cell.length_b   1.000
_cell.length_c   1.000
_cell.angle_alpha   90.00
_cell.angle_beta   90.00
_cell.angle_gamma   90.00
#
_symmetry.space_group_name_H-M   'P 1'
#
loop_
_entity.id
_entity.type
_entity.pdbx_description
1 polymer ?
#
loop_
_entity_poly.entity_id
_entity_poly.type
_entity_poly.pdbx_seq_one_letter_code
_entity_poly.pdbx_strand_id
1 'polypeptide(L)'
;MVGVGVAEGAAAAAAAAPDAYYGEYYGPEYYGPPDMGLPQQHAQHAHMCTVHADYGGMPVVTSATMMPQLMPPVLDEGMRHYLVAHPHPQHAHHAPHHQAHHQPTHHQPPPHHQPPLPYGPTNGAAGPQHYYGPGYSAHFHHVPPHHMQHSPPPPVYQKDERTQRRYSKLKQKLERKQNNRNNGTADINSGASTPSLSPRKELNGRGGGSGGASSGTWSEGEGSSAGASVQGDDENDTQALLDLLSGTRTPQVSDMTPTSALVQWNSPIPEGVTLPNVELTYDLLLGDRGRYKAIYSGPSLSCRVRDLRPGCEYSVCLQIRAGELIGAASEAATFRAPAAPPDRVAPARVSQRTRTSLCLRWPSAADNGAKITHYILEMDSGEGFVELTRPRTRQHTVNNLRSQTRYQFRVAAVNECGRGEWSEETVEWTAGAPPPAPAPPALTTCTSGVIGLAWERRTDEEFTLQMDDATRGHGFLPIYSGPDCTYSCEGLRRATDYRFRLRCETTDGQGPWSIEVTYRTLPEVPGPPGRPSTKGKVHSRSFRVKWDAPTEDGGADVESYTLELDDGEGYRQAYHGPEKEAHCDRLQPGTPYRTRVRCTNAAGDSDWSVTETLSTEVTTPGASDCPQLVSEPRASVVSVRWKSPECTGGAALTEYRVELAGEDGAVRLAYTGLQCECIVRDLVPGCQYRLWVTACNSVGAGPPSAALRFTTKPAPPDAPDLPSVRVESPKSARLYWSTPAFNGAPVLEYQVEMSATNVDDSFVQVYRGPELTCLVERLTPFTPYFFRICANNAAGRGIWSGIRDVLMPRAPPGAPAGLRHESTAESLRLYWRVPPNHGAEILSYRVKIREELFETEGATPERLVEGLEPDTVYAVRVAALNELGLGEWSEETRAATRPRPPAPPALRCAQAAHNYLRLEWTPAGEAAQYYVEMRGPDARDFRPVYRGPARSCKVKKLREASQYVFRIRASDQRGGRGGWSLPRPASTAPAPPPAPAAPVASPLGPRAALLVWDAVEDASYVLQCARAKDAVFKQYQLDELEYGAEYLVRVCAVRGGLASAWSGAGRVAAGAAPPAPRARRPRAGRAVSPRQVALLMAAAFLAVAVLVAVLLQRLVEPRA
;
A
#
# COMPACT_ATOMS: atom_id res chain seq x y z
N MET A 1 -40.41 36.57 19.64
CA MET A 1 -40.47 36.34 21.10
C MET A 1 -39.04 35.96 21.48
N VAL A 2 -38.22 36.78 22.17
CA VAL A 2 -38.40 37.55 23.43
C VAL A 2 -38.28 36.64 24.67
N GLY A 3 -37.41 37.03 25.62
CA GLY A 3 -36.87 36.18 26.71
C GLY A 3 -35.50 35.61 26.32
N VAL A 4 -34.32 36.11 26.71
CA VAL A 4 -33.89 36.99 27.83
C VAL A 4 -33.91 36.31 29.21
N GLY A 5 -32.71 36.17 29.80
CA GLY A 5 -32.45 35.75 31.17
C GLY A 5 -30.94 35.78 31.45
N VAL A 6 -30.48 36.72 32.29
CA VAL A 6 -29.05 36.98 32.58
C VAL A 6 -28.84 37.21 34.08
N ALA A 7 -27.84 36.54 34.64
CA ALA A 7 -27.13 36.79 35.91
C ALA A 7 -25.92 35.81 35.89
N GLU A 8 -24.64 36.14 36.06
CA GLU A 8 -23.92 37.13 36.89
C GLU A 8 -24.11 36.97 38.41
N GLY A 9 -23.01 36.75 39.15
CA GLY A 9 -23.01 36.49 40.59
C GLY A 9 -21.63 36.06 41.11
N ALA A 10 -20.78 37.01 41.50
CA ALA A 10 -19.34 36.84 41.64
C ALA A 10 -18.81 36.30 42.99
N ALA A 11 -17.72 35.52 42.90
CA ALA A 11 -16.45 35.62 43.67
C ALA A 11 -16.28 35.14 45.14
N ALA A 12 -14.99 34.88 45.44
CA ALA A 12 -14.26 35.07 46.72
C ALA A 12 -14.13 33.94 47.79
N ALA A 13 -13.13 33.07 47.56
CA ALA A 13 -11.89 32.93 48.36
C ALA A 13 -11.80 32.32 49.80
N ALA A 14 -10.62 31.71 50.03
CA ALA A 14 -9.83 31.64 51.28
C ALA A 14 -10.06 30.54 52.37
N ALA A 15 -9.36 29.41 52.18
CA ALA A 15 -8.25 28.93 53.04
C ALA A 15 -8.46 28.28 54.45
N ALA A 16 -7.38 27.59 54.88
CA ALA A 16 -7.01 27.06 56.20
C ALA A 16 -7.57 25.69 56.68
N ALA A 17 -6.64 24.80 57.06
CA ALA A 17 -6.77 23.71 58.04
C ALA A 17 -6.05 24.13 59.35
N PRO A 18 -6.09 23.39 60.49
CA PRO A 18 -5.31 22.14 60.63
C PRO A 18 -5.85 21.05 61.62
N ASP A 19 -5.17 19.88 61.62
CA ASP A 19 -4.87 18.88 62.69
C ASP A 19 -5.88 18.46 63.79
N ALA A 20 -6.02 17.13 64.04
CA ALA A 20 -5.33 16.42 65.16
C ALA A 20 -5.78 14.95 65.49
N TYR A 21 -4.81 14.01 65.43
CA TYR A 21 -4.48 12.93 66.41
C TYR A 21 -5.11 11.50 66.50
N TYR A 22 -4.22 10.57 66.94
CA TYR A 22 -4.32 9.15 67.38
C TYR A 22 -4.69 8.04 66.35
N GLY A 23 -3.96 6.91 66.22
CA GLY A 23 -2.61 6.55 66.74
C GLY A 23 -2.17 5.08 66.48
N GLU A 24 -0.86 4.85 66.23
CA GLU A 24 0.03 3.75 66.74
C GLU A 24 -0.27 2.24 66.37
N TYR A 25 0.65 1.25 66.30
CA TYR A 25 2.13 1.14 66.33
C TYR A 25 2.65 -0.26 65.79
N TYR A 26 3.96 -0.56 65.97
CA TYR A 26 4.70 -1.85 65.86
C TYR A 26 5.15 -2.48 64.50
N GLY A 27 6.38 -3.05 64.53
CA GLY A 27 7.13 -3.88 63.55
C GLY A 27 8.19 -4.73 64.33
N PRO A 28 9.40 -5.11 63.84
CA PRO A 28 10.02 -5.03 62.49
C PRO A 28 10.97 -6.25 62.12
N GLU A 29 11.86 -6.08 61.11
CA GLU A 29 13.23 -6.66 60.93
C GLU A 29 13.58 -7.99 60.17
N TYR A 30 14.88 -8.07 59.81
CA TYR A 30 15.66 -8.84 58.79
C TYR A 30 15.83 -10.38 58.93
N TYR A 31 16.19 -11.09 57.83
CA TYR A 31 17.47 -11.87 57.68
C TYR A 31 17.74 -12.41 56.24
N GLY A 32 18.91 -13.07 56.01
CA GLY A 32 19.43 -13.57 54.70
C GLY A 32 19.59 -15.12 54.55
N PRO A 33 20.25 -15.61 53.47
CA PRO A 33 20.14 -16.98 52.91
C PRO A 33 21.30 -17.96 53.31
N PRO A 34 21.37 -19.25 52.87
CA PRO A 34 22.00 -19.59 51.56
C PRO A 34 21.68 -20.97 50.84
N ASP A 35 22.03 -21.02 49.54
CA ASP A 35 22.69 -22.11 48.74
C ASP A 35 22.09 -23.42 48.12
N MET A 36 22.76 -23.80 47.00
CA MET A 36 23.09 -25.13 46.41
C MET A 36 22.09 -25.98 45.56
N GLY A 37 22.58 -26.47 44.40
CA GLY A 37 21.90 -27.45 43.52
C GLY A 37 22.56 -27.72 42.14
N LEU A 38 23.61 -28.55 42.08
CA LEU A 38 24.29 -29.12 40.88
C LEU A 38 24.34 -30.67 41.02
N PRO A 39 24.95 -31.52 40.14
CA PRO A 39 25.55 -31.34 38.79
C PRO A 39 25.10 -32.39 37.72
N GLN A 40 25.61 -32.33 36.48
CA GLN A 40 26.47 -33.39 35.86
C GLN A 40 26.89 -33.07 34.40
N GLN A 41 27.95 -33.76 33.94
CA GLN A 41 28.48 -33.78 32.55
C GLN A 41 28.42 -35.22 32.00
N HIS A 42 28.51 -35.43 30.67
CA HIS A 42 29.45 -36.42 30.10
C HIS A 42 29.59 -36.35 28.56
N ALA A 43 30.60 -37.07 28.06
CA ALA A 43 30.83 -37.58 26.69
C ALA A 43 31.54 -36.69 25.64
N GLN A 44 32.78 -37.09 25.32
CA GLN A 44 33.48 -36.86 24.04
C GLN A 44 33.64 -38.21 23.32
N HIS A 45 33.83 -38.21 21.99
CA HIS A 45 34.59 -39.17 21.13
C HIS A 45 34.04 -39.08 19.67
N ALA A 46 34.76 -39.40 18.58
CA ALA A 46 36.19 -39.29 18.21
C ALA A 46 36.39 -39.69 16.72
N HIS A 47 37.57 -39.36 16.14
CA HIS A 47 38.20 -40.03 14.96
C HIS A 47 37.56 -39.83 13.55
N MET A 48 38.27 -39.92 12.40
CA MET A 48 39.73 -39.92 12.09
C MET A 48 40.01 -39.67 10.57
N CYS A 49 41.21 -39.14 10.25
CA CYS A 49 42.09 -39.45 9.08
C CYS A 49 41.61 -39.21 7.62
N THR A 50 42.46 -38.94 6.61
CA THR A 50 43.94 -38.74 6.48
C THR A 50 44.19 -37.85 5.22
N VAL A 51 45.04 -36.79 5.23
CA VAL A 51 46.54 -36.73 5.09
C VAL A 51 47.03 -37.27 3.73
N HIS A 52 47.92 -36.65 2.92
CA HIS A 52 49.07 -35.68 3.04
C HIS A 52 49.05 -34.70 1.80
N ALA A 53 49.98 -33.79 1.43
CA ALA A 53 51.26 -33.27 1.95
C ALA A 53 51.60 -31.85 1.41
N ASP A 54 52.01 -30.94 2.30
CA ASP A 54 53.29 -30.20 2.40
C ASP A 54 53.99 -29.51 1.19
N TYR A 55 54.39 -28.23 1.39
CA TYR A 55 55.80 -27.87 1.71
C TYR A 55 56.01 -26.40 2.20
N GLY A 56 56.67 -26.20 3.36
CA GLY A 56 57.65 -25.12 3.62
C GLY A 56 57.28 -23.74 4.22
N GLY A 57 57.79 -23.40 5.43
CA GLY A 57 58.58 -22.15 5.61
C GLY A 57 58.13 -20.97 6.54
N MET A 58 58.21 -21.16 7.87
CA MET A 58 58.54 -20.24 9.01
C MET A 58 59.41 -18.95 8.76
N PRO A 59 59.63 -17.99 9.72
CA PRO A 59 58.86 -17.51 10.93
C PRO A 59 59.05 -16.00 11.42
N VAL A 60 58.33 -15.59 12.50
CA VAL A 60 58.72 -14.68 13.66
C VAL A 60 59.08 -13.16 13.47
N VAL A 61 59.02 -12.22 14.45
CA VAL A 61 58.02 -11.81 15.51
C VAL A 61 58.45 -10.50 16.27
N THR A 62 57.53 -9.53 16.49
CA THR A 62 57.57 -8.31 17.39
C THR A 62 58.83 -7.37 17.30
N SER A 63 59.20 -6.36 18.14
CA SER A 63 58.73 -5.57 19.35
C SER A 63 59.71 -4.36 19.59
N ALA A 64 59.56 -3.31 20.44
CA ALA A 64 58.46 -2.50 21.02
C ALA A 64 59.03 -1.36 21.96
N THR A 65 58.28 -0.28 22.30
CA THR A 65 58.51 0.72 23.43
C THR A 65 59.82 1.58 23.43
N MET A 66 60.12 2.60 24.29
CA MET A 66 59.43 3.81 24.87
C MET A 66 60.52 4.81 25.44
N MET A 67 60.15 5.99 25.99
CA MET A 67 61.04 7.06 26.58
C MET A 67 61.47 6.79 28.05
N PRO A 68 62.62 7.31 28.60
CA PRO A 68 62.61 8.58 29.40
C PRO A 68 63.96 9.38 29.68
N GLN A 69 63.81 10.71 29.94
CA GLN A 69 64.46 11.58 30.99
C GLN A 69 65.99 11.97 31.10
N LEU A 70 66.20 13.27 31.47
CA LEU A 70 67.29 13.94 32.27
C LEU A 70 68.72 14.34 31.73
N MET A 71 68.92 15.66 31.50
CA MET A 71 69.98 16.65 31.93
C MET A 71 71.49 16.28 32.12
N PRO A 72 72.48 17.23 32.04
CA PRO A 72 72.56 18.65 31.55
C PRO A 72 73.76 18.85 30.54
N PRO A 73 74.84 19.71 30.65
CA PRO A 73 75.07 21.12 31.07
C PRO A 73 76.03 22.02 30.17
N VAL A 74 76.09 23.35 30.45
CA VAL A 74 77.29 24.28 30.48
C VAL A 74 78.05 24.82 29.20
N LEU A 75 78.14 26.17 29.10
CA LEU A 75 79.11 27.10 28.38
C LEU A 75 79.30 26.98 26.83
N ASP A 76 79.73 28.00 26.03
CA ASP A 76 80.17 29.41 26.25
C ASP A 76 79.89 30.35 25.00
N GLU A 77 80.41 31.59 24.99
CA GLU A 77 80.44 32.59 23.88
C GLU A 77 81.11 32.11 22.55
N GLY A 78 80.97 32.72 21.34
CA GLY A 78 80.24 33.91 20.83
C GLY A 78 80.67 34.32 19.37
N MET A 79 80.24 35.51 18.88
CA MET A 79 80.79 36.32 17.73
C MET A 79 80.68 35.90 16.22
N ARG A 80 79.86 36.67 15.46
CA ARG A 80 80.11 37.39 14.15
C ARG A 80 80.46 36.71 12.77
N HIS A 81 79.55 36.93 11.79
CA HIS A 81 79.73 37.50 10.40
C HIS A 81 80.50 36.81 9.22
N TYR A 82 79.79 36.65 8.06
CA TYR A 82 80.16 36.97 6.64
C TYR A 82 81.37 36.29 5.91
N LEU A 83 81.54 36.15 4.57
CA LEU A 83 80.89 36.60 3.29
C LEU A 83 81.35 35.73 2.05
N VAL A 84 80.53 35.57 0.97
CA VAL A 84 80.88 35.34 -0.50
C VAL A 84 81.54 34.01 -0.99
N ALA A 85 81.36 33.44 -2.22
CA ALA A 85 80.24 33.33 -3.22
C ALA A 85 80.57 32.38 -4.44
N HIS A 86 79.55 31.94 -5.22
CA HIS A 86 79.56 31.36 -6.63
C HIS A 86 80.16 29.96 -6.92
N PRO A 87 79.91 29.26 -8.09
CA PRO A 87 79.04 29.50 -9.28
C PRO A 87 78.12 28.30 -9.74
N HIS A 88 77.61 28.33 -11.00
CA HIS A 88 76.68 27.40 -11.74
C HIS A 88 77.41 26.23 -12.49
N PRO A 89 76.81 25.24 -13.23
CA PRO A 89 75.89 25.37 -14.42
C PRO A 89 74.84 24.21 -14.66
N GLN A 90 74.47 23.87 -15.92
CA GLN A 90 73.33 23.01 -16.39
C GLN A 90 73.78 21.73 -17.22
N HIS A 91 73.08 21.02 -18.15
CA HIS A 91 71.88 21.23 -19.03
C HIS A 91 71.35 19.93 -19.76
N ALA A 92 70.06 19.90 -20.21
CA ALA A 92 69.44 19.01 -21.28
C ALA A 92 69.25 17.48 -20.97
N HIS A 93 68.64 16.54 -21.76
CA HIS A 93 67.89 16.42 -23.06
C HIS A 93 67.13 15.02 -23.09
N HIS A 94 66.33 14.45 -24.04
CA HIS A 94 65.73 14.77 -25.38
C HIS A 94 64.33 14.06 -25.63
N ALA A 95 64.10 13.23 -26.69
CA ALA A 95 62.80 12.62 -27.14
C ALA A 95 62.96 11.33 -28.02
N PRO A 96 61.89 10.57 -28.41
CA PRO A 96 61.33 10.62 -29.79
C PRO A 96 59.81 10.24 -29.96
N HIS A 97 59.33 9.96 -31.20
CA HIS A 97 57.92 9.74 -31.64
C HIS A 97 57.65 8.26 -32.11
N HIS A 98 56.73 7.81 -33.02
CA HIS A 98 55.84 8.39 -34.07
C HIS A 98 54.74 7.40 -34.60
N GLN A 99 53.43 7.79 -34.65
CA GLN A 99 52.35 7.33 -35.60
C GLN A 99 51.95 5.80 -35.70
N ALA A 100 50.86 5.32 -36.36
CA ALA A 100 49.69 5.89 -37.09
C ALA A 100 48.51 4.87 -37.27
N HIS A 101 47.31 5.38 -37.65
CA HIS A 101 46.15 4.84 -38.45
C HIS A 101 45.80 3.32 -38.50
N HIS A 102 44.52 2.91 -38.51
CA HIS A 102 43.53 3.14 -39.60
C HIS A 102 42.03 3.07 -39.21
N GLN A 103 41.16 3.66 -40.03
CA GLN A 103 39.70 3.43 -40.09
C GLN A 103 39.33 2.52 -41.30
N PRO A 104 38.05 2.10 -41.45
CA PRO A 104 37.18 2.87 -42.36
C PRO A 104 35.65 2.95 -41.98
N THR A 105 35.04 4.13 -42.19
CA THR A 105 33.73 4.44 -42.87
C THR A 105 32.44 3.61 -42.59
N HIS A 106 31.19 4.08 -42.68
CA HIS A 106 30.46 5.36 -42.91
C HIS A 106 28.92 5.05 -42.78
N HIS A 107 27.92 5.95 -42.75
CA HIS A 107 27.74 7.43 -42.75
C HIS A 107 26.76 7.80 -41.58
N GLN A 108 26.39 9.04 -41.17
CA GLN A 108 26.27 10.40 -41.76
C GLN A 108 24.98 10.65 -42.61
N PRO A 109 24.48 11.91 -42.77
CA PRO A 109 24.82 13.22 -42.16
C PRO A 109 23.55 13.99 -41.60
N PRO A 110 23.59 15.34 -41.31
CA PRO A 110 22.61 16.08 -40.47
C PRO A 110 21.86 17.21 -41.28
N PRO A 111 21.75 18.54 -40.96
CA PRO A 111 21.84 19.36 -39.71
C PRO A 111 20.85 20.57 -39.55
N HIS A 112 21.01 21.31 -38.44
CA HIS A 112 20.86 22.79 -38.26
C HIS A 112 19.51 23.56 -38.44
N HIS A 113 19.54 24.77 -37.85
CA HIS A 113 18.72 26.00 -38.07
C HIS A 113 17.44 26.29 -37.25
N GLN A 114 17.50 27.45 -36.57
CA GLN A 114 16.40 28.33 -36.11
C GLN A 114 16.32 29.56 -37.08
N PRO A 115 15.58 30.64 -36.74
CA PRO A 115 14.13 30.87 -36.81
C PRO A 115 13.78 31.78 -38.05
N PRO A 116 12.61 32.49 -38.19
CA PRO A 116 12.30 33.74 -37.46
C PRO A 116 10.76 34.05 -37.27
N LEU A 117 10.44 35.31 -36.92
CA LEU A 117 9.09 35.95 -36.80
C LEU A 117 8.76 36.76 -38.11
N PRO A 118 7.86 37.79 -38.21
CA PRO A 118 6.76 38.34 -37.36
C PRO A 118 5.47 38.81 -38.16
N TYR A 119 4.57 39.59 -37.49
CA TYR A 119 3.53 40.55 -37.98
C TYR A 119 2.02 40.16 -38.10
N GLY A 120 1.14 41.15 -37.84
CA GLY A 120 -0.35 41.15 -37.93
C GLY A 120 -0.88 42.02 -39.10
N PRO A 121 -1.95 42.88 -39.00
CA PRO A 121 -2.73 43.33 -37.82
C PRO A 121 -4.28 43.61 -38.05
N THR A 122 -4.98 44.22 -37.07
CA THR A 122 -6.27 45.00 -37.17
C THR A 122 -7.57 44.28 -37.63
N ASN A 123 -8.82 44.74 -37.44
CA ASN A 123 -9.44 45.89 -36.72
C ASN A 123 -10.89 45.56 -36.23
N GLY A 124 -11.66 46.54 -35.70
CA GLY A 124 -13.07 46.39 -35.26
C GLY A 124 -14.13 46.22 -36.39
N ALA A 125 -15.45 46.34 -36.15
CA ALA A 125 -16.18 46.92 -35.00
C ALA A 125 -17.69 46.52 -34.96
N ALA A 126 -18.40 47.03 -33.93
CA ALA A 126 -19.87 47.22 -33.81
C ALA A 126 -20.83 45.99 -33.70
N GLY A 127 -21.89 46.18 -32.90
CA GLY A 127 -23.16 45.40 -32.94
C GLY A 127 -24.30 46.30 -33.47
N PRO A 128 -25.58 46.21 -33.00
CA PRO A 128 -26.14 45.26 -32.02
C PRO A 128 -27.59 44.74 -32.32
N GLN A 129 -28.13 43.92 -31.41
CA GLN A 129 -29.55 43.94 -30.92
C GLN A 129 -30.77 43.42 -31.74
N HIS A 130 -31.80 43.06 -30.93
CA HIS A 130 -33.26 43.10 -31.13
C HIS A 130 -34.07 42.04 -31.94
N TYR A 131 -34.62 41.07 -31.16
CA TYR A 131 -36.07 40.82 -30.92
C TYR A 131 -37.00 40.05 -31.90
N TYR A 132 -38.02 39.41 -31.28
CA TYR A 132 -39.22 38.73 -31.81
C TYR A 132 -39.08 37.45 -32.68
N GLY A 133 -40.04 36.52 -32.49
CA GLY A 133 -40.39 35.44 -33.42
C GLY A 133 -41.66 35.80 -34.22
N PRO A 134 -42.56 34.86 -34.64
CA PRO A 134 -42.57 33.40 -34.43
C PRO A 134 -42.92 32.54 -35.68
N GLY A 135 -42.93 31.21 -35.54
CA GLY A 135 -43.92 30.33 -36.22
C GLY A 135 -43.64 29.73 -37.62
N TYR A 136 -44.10 28.48 -37.80
CA TYR A 136 -44.59 27.79 -39.02
C TYR A 136 -43.78 27.70 -40.35
N SER A 137 -43.47 26.44 -40.74
CA SER A 137 -43.63 25.76 -42.08
C SER A 137 -43.36 26.50 -43.42
N ALA A 138 -42.84 25.89 -44.50
CA ALA A 138 -42.32 24.53 -44.78
C ALA A 138 -41.70 24.42 -46.21
N HIS A 139 -40.98 23.30 -46.51
CA HIS A 139 -40.85 22.62 -47.83
C HIS A 139 -40.14 23.36 -49.02
N PHE A 140 -39.63 22.73 -50.11
CA PHE A 140 -39.52 21.31 -50.56
C PHE A 140 -38.40 21.08 -51.64
N HIS A 141 -38.16 19.81 -52.02
CA HIS A 141 -37.51 19.23 -53.24
C HIS A 141 -35.96 19.32 -53.36
N HIS A 142 -35.20 18.35 -53.93
CA HIS A 142 -35.39 16.90 -54.26
C HIS A 142 -33.97 16.21 -54.34
N VAL A 143 -33.63 15.01 -54.89
CA VAL A 143 -34.21 14.04 -55.88
C VAL A 143 -33.72 12.59 -55.53
N PRO A 144 -34.49 11.50 -55.78
CA PRO A 144 -34.06 10.07 -55.67
C PRO A 144 -33.63 9.49 -57.07
N PRO A 145 -33.50 8.16 -57.38
CA PRO A 145 -33.62 6.91 -56.58
C PRO A 145 -32.55 5.79 -56.84
N HIS A 146 -32.60 4.66 -56.12
CA HIS A 146 -32.67 3.29 -56.68
C HIS A 146 -33.32 2.32 -55.64
N HIS A 147 -33.95 1.22 -56.09
CA HIS A 147 -35.24 0.84 -55.48
C HIS A 147 -35.69 -0.65 -55.69
N MET A 148 -36.83 -1.02 -55.07
CA MET A 148 -37.75 -2.16 -55.38
C MET A 148 -37.34 -3.58 -54.90
N GLN A 149 -38.21 -4.50 -54.37
CA GLN A 149 -39.69 -4.68 -54.25
C GLN A 149 -40.03 -5.44 -52.92
N HIS A 150 -41.26 -5.54 -52.35
CA HIS A 150 -42.54 -4.79 -52.44
C HIS A 150 -43.47 -5.05 -51.21
N SER A 151 -44.53 -4.21 -51.07
CA SER A 151 -45.60 -4.19 -50.04
C SER A 151 -46.93 -4.79 -50.58
N PRO A 152 -48.18 -4.47 -50.11
CA PRO A 152 -48.83 -4.16 -48.80
C PRO A 152 -50.08 -5.11 -48.60
N PRO A 153 -51.31 -4.75 -48.11
CA PRO A 153 -51.87 -3.76 -47.15
C PRO A 153 -52.74 -4.40 -45.99
N PRO A 154 -53.38 -3.62 -45.05
CA PRO A 154 -54.18 -4.14 -43.92
C PRO A 154 -55.72 -4.13 -44.14
N PRO A 155 -56.56 -4.71 -43.23
CA PRO A 155 -57.32 -3.85 -42.28
C PRO A 155 -57.67 -4.50 -40.90
N VAL A 156 -58.52 -3.81 -40.11
CA VAL A 156 -59.01 -4.11 -38.75
C VAL A 156 -60.24 -5.04 -38.73
N TYR A 157 -60.40 -5.94 -37.73
CA TYR A 157 -61.66 -6.17 -36.95
C TYR A 157 -61.51 -7.12 -35.74
N GLN A 158 -62.64 -7.45 -35.08
CA GLN A 158 -62.78 -7.91 -33.67
C GLN A 158 -62.65 -9.44 -33.38
N LYS A 159 -62.48 -9.73 -32.07
CA LYS A 159 -63.21 -10.72 -31.23
C LYS A 159 -62.71 -12.17 -30.95
N ASP A 160 -62.88 -12.49 -29.67
CA ASP A 160 -63.33 -13.75 -29.00
C ASP A 160 -62.50 -15.05 -28.92
N GLU A 161 -62.55 -15.58 -27.70
CA GLU A 161 -62.35 -16.95 -27.22
C GLU A 161 -62.62 -18.09 -28.24
N ARG A 162 -61.59 -18.59 -28.95
CA ARG A 162 -61.70 -19.93 -29.58
C ARG A 162 -60.44 -20.80 -29.65
N THR A 163 -59.33 -20.39 -29.04
CA THR A 163 -58.02 -21.03 -29.27
C THR A 163 -57.41 -21.76 -28.06
N GLN A 164 -58.02 -21.72 -26.87
CA GLN A 164 -57.61 -22.61 -25.75
C GLN A 164 -58.52 -23.84 -25.57
N ARG A 165 -59.80 -23.78 -25.96
CA ARG A 165 -60.74 -24.93 -25.86
C ARG A 165 -60.57 -26.01 -26.94
N ARG A 166 -59.51 -25.96 -27.76
CA ARG A 166 -59.20 -26.96 -28.82
C ARG A 166 -58.07 -27.94 -28.50
N TYR A 167 -57.17 -27.62 -27.57
CA TYR A 167 -56.07 -28.55 -27.20
C TYR A 167 -56.51 -29.66 -26.23
N SER A 168 -57.45 -29.39 -25.32
CA SER A 168 -57.92 -30.35 -24.32
C SER A 168 -58.83 -31.45 -24.88
N LYS A 169 -59.54 -31.20 -25.98
CA LYS A 169 -60.49 -32.17 -26.59
C LYS A 169 -59.88 -33.15 -27.60
N LEU A 170 -58.58 -33.06 -27.87
CA LEU A 170 -57.88 -34.02 -28.75
C LEU A 170 -57.22 -35.16 -27.97
N LYS A 171 -56.64 -34.89 -26.79
CA LYS A 171 -56.01 -35.92 -25.94
C LYS A 171 -57.04 -36.90 -25.36
N GLN A 172 -58.20 -36.41 -24.91
CA GLN A 172 -59.25 -37.22 -24.26
C GLN A 172 -60.12 -38.05 -25.23
N LYS A 173 -59.77 -38.11 -26.53
CA LYS A 173 -60.57 -38.81 -27.56
C LYS A 173 -59.83 -39.99 -28.23
N LEU A 174 -58.60 -40.29 -27.80
CA LEU A 174 -57.79 -41.39 -28.35
C LEU A 174 -57.87 -42.69 -27.52
N GLU A 175 -58.16 -42.60 -26.21
CA GLU A 175 -58.09 -43.75 -25.27
C GLU A 175 -59.45 -44.43 -25.00
N ARG A 176 -60.54 -44.01 -25.66
CA ARG A 176 -61.89 -44.55 -25.44
C ARG A 176 -62.59 -45.03 -26.73
N LYS A 177 -61.86 -45.70 -27.64
CA LYS A 177 -62.51 -46.53 -28.69
C LYS A 177 -61.69 -47.63 -29.37
N GLN A 178 -60.76 -48.28 -28.66
CA GLN A 178 -59.98 -49.40 -29.22
C GLN A 178 -59.98 -50.64 -28.29
N ASN A 179 -61.16 -51.17 -27.95
CA ASN A 179 -61.20 -52.55 -27.45
C ASN A 179 -62.51 -53.28 -27.79
N ASN A 180 -62.31 -54.50 -28.33
CA ASN A 180 -63.23 -55.61 -28.58
C ASN A 180 -63.95 -55.74 -29.95
N ARG A 181 -63.34 -56.51 -30.87
CA ARG A 181 -64.05 -57.55 -31.66
C ARG A 181 -63.11 -58.66 -32.19
N ASN A 182 -63.64 -59.88 -32.21
CA ASN A 182 -62.91 -61.17 -32.22
C ASN A 182 -62.36 -61.67 -33.58
N ASN A 183 -61.39 -62.59 -33.46
CA ASN A 183 -61.16 -63.85 -34.21
C ASN A 183 -60.59 -63.90 -35.65
N GLY A 184 -59.74 -64.92 -35.85
CA GLY A 184 -59.17 -65.41 -37.12
C GLY A 184 -57.76 -64.88 -37.40
N THR A 185 -56.75 -65.69 -37.75
CA THR A 185 -56.63 -67.16 -37.88
C THR A 185 -55.14 -67.54 -37.93
N ALA A 186 -54.75 -68.76 -37.51
CA ALA A 186 -53.52 -69.53 -37.86
C ALA A 186 -52.12 -68.84 -37.79
N ASP A 187 -51.03 -69.43 -37.29
CA ASP A 187 -50.51 -70.77 -37.63
C ASP A 187 -49.57 -71.41 -36.56
N ILE A 188 -49.58 -72.75 -36.54
CA ILE A 188 -48.44 -73.70 -36.36
C ILE A 188 -47.48 -73.59 -35.13
N ASN A 189 -47.59 -74.60 -34.24
CA ASN A 189 -46.55 -75.41 -33.53
C ASN A 189 -45.30 -74.77 -32.86
N SER A 190 -44.74 -75.32 -31.77
CA SER A 190 -45.05 -76.51 -30.94
C SER A 190 -44.37 -76.41 -29.55
N GLY A 191 -44.75 -77.25 -28.57
CA GLY A 191 -44.02 -77.30 -27.29
C GLY A 191 -44.68 -78.04 -26.11
N ALA A 192 -44.75 -79.38 -26.18
CA ALA A 192 -44.86 -80.38 -25.08
C ALA A 192 -45.78 -80.13 -23.85
N SER A 193 -46.45 -81.21 -23.40
CA SER A 193 -47.30 -81.23 -22.19
C SER A 193 -46.92 -82.39 -21.25
N THR A 194 -47.74 -82.62 -20.20
CA THR A 194 -47.81 -83.79 -19.30
C THR A 194 -46.92 -83.77 -18.03
N PRO A 195 -47.25 -84.56 -16.97
CA PRO A 195 -48.55 -84.55 -16.29
C PRO A 195 -48.45 -84.72 -14.74
N SER A 196 -49.55 -84.48 -14.01
CA SER A 196 -49.86 -85.28 -12.80
C SER A 196 -51.36 -85.33 -12.47
N LEU A 197 -51.80 -86.53 -12.11
CA LEU A 197 -53.18 -87.03 -12.05
C LEU A 197 -54.04 -86.50 -10.88
N SER A 198 -55.35 -86.51 -11.10
CA SER A 198 -56.41 -86.40 -10.09
C SER A 198 -56.51 -87.65 -9.18
N PRO A 199 -57.34 -87.67 -8.13
CA PRO A 199 -58.69 -88.27 -8.34
C PRO A 199 -59.85 -87.81 -7.41
N ARG A 200 -61.07 -87.75 -7.99
CA ARG A 200 -62.40 -88.05 -7.34
C ARG A 200 -62.87 -87.05 -6.23
N LYS A 201 -64.17 -86.97 -5.85
CA LYS A 201 -65.44 -87.59 -6.32
C LYS A 201 -66.66 -86.72 -5.88
N GLU A 202 -67.79 -86.86 -6.59
CA GLU A 202 -69.20 -86.75 -6.07
C GLU A 202 -69.71 -85.43 -5.46
N LEU A 203 -71.02 -85.18 -5.29
CA LEU A 203 -72.16 -85.32 -6.24
C LEU A 203 -73.37 -84.49 -5.75
N ASN A 204 -74.32 -84.19 -6.65
CA ASN A 204 -75.75 -83.90 -6.40
C ASN A 204 -76.17 -82.80 -5.38
N GLY A 205 -76.59 -81.64 -5.92
CA GLY A 205 -77.35 -80.59 -5.22
C GLY A 205 -78.63 -80.15 -5.97
N ARG A 206 -79.52 -81.08 -6.33
CA ARG A 206 -80.70 -80.81 -7.20
C ARG A 206 -81.97 -80.44 -6.40
N GLY A 207 -82.71 -79.44 -6.88
CA GLY A 207 -84.13 -79.17 -6.54
C GLY A 207 -84.38 -77.81 -5.85
N GLY A 208 -85.34 -76.96 -6.26
CA GLY A 208 -86.23 -76.98 -7.43
C GLY A 208 -87.73 -76.77 -7.08
N GLY A 209 -88.50 -76.12 -7.96
CA GLY A 209 -89.96 -76.09 -7.87
C GLY A 209 -90.66 -74.83 -8.44
N SER A 210 -91.76 -75.05 -9.18
CA SER A 210 -92.76 -74.07 -9.72
C SER A 210 -92.30 -73.02 -10.74
N GLY A 211 -93.05 -72.72 -11.81
CA GLY A 211 -94.25 -73.41 -12.32
C GLY A 211 -95.03 -72.69 -13.43
N GLY A 212 -95.42 -73.43 -14.49
CA GLY A 212 -96.41 -73.04 -15.52
C GLY A 212 -95.89 -72.19 -16.72
N ALA A 213 -96.61 -72.09 -17.86
CA ALA A 213 -97.67 -72.95 -18.41
C ALA A 213 -98.02 -72.59 -19.89
N SER A 214 -98.01 -73.58 -20.79
CA SER A 214 -98.72 -73.63 -22.10
C SER A 214 -98.52 -75.04 -22.71
N SER A 215 -99.53 -75.85 -23.07
CA SER A 215 -100.57 -75.74 -24.12
C SER A 215 -100.01 -75.47 -25.53
N GLY A 216 -100.08 -76.35 -26.53
CA GLY A 216 -100.54 -77.75 -26.58
C GLY A 216 -101.83 -77.98 -27.38
N THR A 217 -101.69 -78.54 -28.59
CA THR A 217 -102.74 -79.21 -29.40
C THR A 217 -102.09 -80.05 -30.50
N TRP A 218 -102.64 -81.24 -30.77
CA TRP A 218 -102.51 -82.02 -32.02
C TRP A 218 -103.92 -82.53 -32.36
N SER A 219 -104.24 -82.67 -33.65
CA SER A 219 -105.59 -82.98 -34.13
C SER A 219 -105.65 -84.31 -34.89
N GLU A 220 -106.85 -84.85 -35.01
CA GLU A 220 -107.17 -86.18 -35.56
C GLU A 220 -107.22 -86.21 -37.11
N GLY A 221 -107.34 -87.41 -37.69
CA GLY A 221 -107.58 -87.61 -39.12
C GLY A 221 -107.49 -89.08 -39.53
N GLU A 222 -108.63 -89.76 -39.67
CA GLU A 222 -108.72 -91.14 -40.15
C GLU A 222 -108.74 -91.22 -41.69
N GLY A 223 -108.62 -92.44 -42.25
CA GLY A 223 -108.59 -92.69 -43.70
C GLY A 223 -109.88 -93.30 -44.26
N SER A 224 -109.97 -93.41 -45.60
CA SER A 224 -111.01 -94.18 -46.30
C SER A 224 -110.51 -94.63 -47.70
N SER A 225 -111.26 -95.50 -48.40
CA SER A 225 -110.73 -96.40 -49.43
C SER A 225 -111.57 -96.55 -50.71
N ALA A 226 -110.89 -96.71 -51.86
CA ALA A 226 -111.32 -97.38 -53.11
C ALA A 226 -110.12 -97.38 -54.12
N GLY A 227 -109.91 -98.33 -55.03
CA GLY A 227 -110.57 -99.64 -55.30
C GLY A 227 -110.15 -100.22 -56.68
N ALA A 228 -110.34 -101.54 -56.88
CA ALA A 228 -110.10 -102.32 -58.13
C ALA A 228 -108.62 -102.47 -58.60
N SER A 229 -108.20 -103.52 -59.34
CA SER A 229 -108.91 -104.69 -59.95
C SER A 229 -108.08 -106.00 -59.92
N VAL A 230 -108.77 -107.16 -59.99
CA VAL A 230 -108.25 -108.54 -59.86
C VAL A 230 -108.15 -109.29 -61.20
N GLN A 231 -107.24 -110.27 -61.31
CA GLN A 231 -107.39 -111.57 -62.03
C GLN A 231 -106.11 -112.42 -61.87
N GLY A 232 -106.12 -113.67 -61.35
CA GLY A 232 -107.21 -114.45 -60.73
C GLY A 232 -106.76 -115.82 -60.17
N ASP A 233 -107.70 -116.56 -59.57
CA ASP A 233 -107.75 -118.02 -59.30
C ASP A 233 -107.29 -118.63 -57.94
N ASP A 234 -106.55 -117.95 -57.05
CA ASP A 234 -106.06 -118.56 -55.77
C ASP A 234 -106.86 -118.23 -54.47
N GLU A 235 -107.92 -117.41 -54.53
CA GLU A 235 -108.48 -116.75 -53.32
C GLU A 235 -109.34 -117.63 -52.39
N ASN A 236 -109.80 -118.81 -52.80
CA ASN A 236 -110.87 -119.53 -52.06
C ASN A 236 -110.37 -120.42 -50.91
N ASP A 237 -109.24 -121.11 -51.07
CA ASP A 237 -108.74 -122.06 -50.05
C ASP A 237 -107.95 -121.35 -48.92
N THR A 238 -107.40 -120.17 -49.19
CA THR A 238 -106.71 -119.34 -48.20
C THR A 238 -107.68 -118.71 -47.19
N GLN A 239 -108.87 -118.32 -47.64
CA GLN A 239 -109.90 -117.70 -46.81
C GLN A 239 -110.40 -118.64 -45.69
N ALA A 240 -110.59 -119.92 -45.99
CA ALA A 240 -111.05 -120.92 -45.03
C ALA A 240 -110.03 -121.20 -43.89
N LEU A 241 -108.73 -121.06 -44.18
CA LEU A 241 -107.67 -121.16 -43.18
C LEU A 241 -107.63 -119.94 -42.24
N LEU A 242 -107.90 -118.74 -42.76
CA LEU A 242 -107.95 -117.51 -41.96
C LEU A 242 -109.11 -117.49 -40.95
N ASP A 243 -110.28 -118.01 -41.31
CA ASP A 243 -111.41 -118.16 -40.38
C ASP A 243 -111.07 -119.15 -39.24
N LEU A 244 -110.43 -120.28 -39.56
CA LEU A 244 -110.00 -121.27 -38.55
C LEU A 244 -109.00 -120.69 -37.55
N LEU A 245 -108.05 -119.87 -38.01
CA LEU A 245 -107.05 -119.20 -37.17
C LEU A 245 -107.64 -118.06 -36.33
N SER A 246 -108.80 -117.52 -36.72
CA SER A 246 -109.46 -116.40 -36.05
C SER A 246 -110.47 -116.84 -34.97
N GLY A 247 -110.91 -118.11 -34.97
CA GLY A 247 -111.94 -118.66 -34.07
C GLY A 247 -111.55 -118.86 -32.60
N THR A 248 -110.56 -118.12 -32.08
CA THR A 248 -109.97 -118.38 -30.74
C THR A 248 -110.79 -117.80 -29.59
N ARG A 249 -110.82 -118.50 -28.44
CA ARG A 249 -111.43 -118.01 -27.19
C ARG A 249 -110.51 -117.05 -26.42
N THR A 250 -111.11 -116.29 -25.49
CA THR A 250 -110.41 -115.40 -24.55
C THR A 250 -109.35 -116.14 -23.71
N PRO A 251 -108.16 -115.54 -23.49
CA PRO A 251 -107.18 -116.09 -22.55
C PRO A 251 -107.67 -115.91 -21.09
N GLN A 252 -107.36 -116.86 -20.21
CA GLN A 252 -107.68 -116.80 -18.79
C GLN A 252 -106.48 -116.31 -17.98
N VAL A 253 -106.74 -115.57 -16.88
CA VAL A 253 -105.71 -115.00 -16.00
C VAL A 253 -105.84 -115.59 -14.59
N SER A 254 -104.71 -116.00 -14.00
CA SER A 254 -104.62 -116.65 -12.69
C SER A 254 -103.32 -116.27 -11.94
N ASP A 255 -103.15 -116.75 -10.71
CA ASP A 255 -101.92 -116.59 -9.88
C ASP A 255 -101.33 -115.16 -9.87
N MET A 256 -102.16 -114.21 -9.43
CA MET A 256 -101.83 -112.78 -9.40
C MET A 256 -101.08 -112.38 -8.12
N THR A 257 -99.94 -111.73 -8.29
CA THR A 257 -99.19 -111.00 -7.25
C THR A 257 -99.16 -109.51 -7.60
N PRO A 258 -98.73 -108.59 -6.69
CA PRO A 258 -98.58 -107.17 -7.02
C PRO A 258 -97.69 -106.85 -8.24
N THR A 259 -96.86 -107.81 -8.67
CA THR A 259 -95.86 -107.66 -9.74
C THR A 259 -95.91 -108.74 -10.84
N SER A 260 -96.81 -109.72 -10.78
CA SER A 260 -96.92 -110.77 -11.81
C SER A 260 -98.32 -111.39 -11.91
N ALA A 261 -98.65 -111.98 -13.06
CA ALA A 261 -99.85 -112.80 -13.26
C ALA A 261 -99.59 -113.90 -14.30
N LEU A 262 -100.26 -115.05 -14.17
CA LEU A 262 -100.20 -116.13 -15.15
C LEU A 262 -101.36 -116.00 -16.15
N VAL A 263 -101.09 -116.18 -17.44
CA VAL A 263 -102.08 -116.11 -18.52
C VAL A 263 -102.03 -117.40 -19.34
N GLN A 264 -103.19 -117.97 -19.68
CA GLN A 264 -103.32 -119.31 -20.27
C GLN A 264 -104.40 -119.35 -21.36
N TRP A 265 -104.22 -120.19 -22.38
CA TRP A 265 -105.12 -120.31 -23.54
C TRP A 265 -105.10 -121.72 -24.16
N ASN A 266 -105.95 -121.97 -25.16
CA ASN A 266 -106.10 -123.27 -25.82
C ASN A 266 -105.85 -123.16 -27.34
N SER A 267 -105.53 -124.29 -27.98
CA SER A 267 -105.35 -124.40 -29.44
C SER A 267 -106.69 -124.24 -30.21
N PRO A 268 -106.69 -123.64 -31.43
CA PRO A 268 -107.88 -123.52 -32.26
C PRO A 268 -108.20 -124.77 -33.10
N ILE A 269 -107.21 -125.64 -33.36
CA ILE A 269 -107.40 -126.83 -34.22
C ILE A 269 -108.19 -127.90 -33.46
N PRO A 270 -109.33 -128.40 -34.00
CA PRO A 270 -110.05 -129.54 -33.43
C PRO A 270 -109.23 -130.83 -33.50
N GLU A 271 -109.30 -131.66 -32.45
CA GLU A 271 -108.55 -132.92 -32.38
C GLU A 271 -108.87 -133.84 -33.57
N GLY A 272 -107.82 -134.34 -34.24
CA GLY A 272 -107.92 -135.26 -35.37
C GLY A 272 -107.66 -134.65 -36.76
N VAL A 273 -107.55 -133.32 -36.89
CA VAL A 273 -107.22 -132.65 -38.17
C VAL A 273 -105.74 -132.28 -38.22
N THR A 274 -105.00 -132.85 -39.18
CA THR A 274 -103.57 -132.55 -39.41
C THR A 274 -103.39 -131.65 -40.63
N LEU A 275 -102.99 -130.40 -40.43
CA LEU A 275 -102.61 -129.48 -41.51
C LEU A 275 -101.20 -129.83 -42.03
N PRO A 276 -100.99 -129.97 -43.36
CA PRO A 276 -99.67 -130.30 -43.90
C PRO A 276 -98.69 -129.12 -43.82
N ASN A 277 -97.55 -129.33 -43.16
CA ASN A 277 -96.35 -128.49 -43.17
C ASN A 277 -96.50 -127.03 -42.67
N VAL A 278 -97.38 -126.74 -41.71
CA VAL A 278 -97.43 -125.41 -41.05
C VAL A 278 -97.47 -125.54 -39.52
N GLU A 279 -96.51 -124.93 -38.84
CA GLU A 279 -96.51 -124.83 -37.37
C GLU A 279 -97.31 -123.61 -36.89
N LEU A 280 -98.03 -123.75 -35.77
CA LEU A 280 -98.75 -122.65 -35.12
C LEU A 280 -97.87 -121.94 -34.10
N THR A 281 -97.95 -120.61 -34.08
CA THR A 281 -97.36 -119.76 -33.03
C THR A 281 -98.39 -118.81 -32.44
N TYR A 282 -98.27 -118.55 -31.13
CA TYR A 282 -99.18 -117.74 -30.32
C TYR A 282 -98.48 -116.47 -29.86
N ASP A 283 -99.03 -115.31 -30.22
CA ASP A 283 -98.65 -114.00 -29.70
C ASP A 283 -99.58 -113.62 -28.55
N LEU A 284 -99.04 -113.49 -27.34
CA LEU A 284 -99.75 -112.85 -26.23
C LEU A 284 -99.46 -111.35 -26.24
N LEU A 285 -100.52 -110.57 -26.39
CA LEU A 285 -100.46 -109.12 -26.50
C LEU A 285 -100.93 -108.48 -25.18
N LEU A 286 -100.08 -107.66 -24.56
CA LEU A 286 -100.42 -106.85 -23.37
C LEU A 286 -100.85 -105.45 -23.81
N GLY A 287 -102.04 -105.03 -23.37
CA GLY A 287 -102.61 -103.71 -23.62
C GLY A 287 -102.36 -102.73 -22.47
N ASP A 288 -101.80 -101.56 -22.80
CA ASP A 288 -101.87 -100.36 -21.96
C ASP A 288 -102.78 -99.36 -22.68
N ARG A 289 -103.92 -99.02 -22.06
CA ARG A 289 -104.93 -98.06 -22.57
C ARG A 289 -105.33 -98.29 -24.04
N GLY A 290 -105.62 -99.54 -24.39
CA GLY A 290 -106.08 -99.93 -25.73
C GLY A 290 -104.99 -100.09 -26.80
N ARG A 291 -103.71 -99.84 -26.48
CA ARG A 291 -102.58 -100.18 -27.37
C ARG A 291 -101.95 -101.48 -26.93
N TYR A 292 -102.09 -102.51 -27.76
CA TYR A 292 -101.60 -103.86 -27.51
C TYR A 292 -100.18 -104.05 -28.07
N LYS A 293 -99.32 -104.71 -27.28
CA LYS A 293 -97.94 -105.04 -27.66
C LYS A 293 -97.65 -106.51 -27.32
N ALA A 294 -97.03 -107.25 -28.24
CA ALA A 294 -96.53 -108.59 -27.97
C ALA A 294 -95.54 -108.59 -26.80
N ILE A 295 -95.85 -109.39 -25.77
CA ILE A 295 -94.99 -109.67 -24.61
C ILE A 295 -94.48 -111.11 -24.59
N TYR A 296 -95.10 -111.99 -25.39
CA TYR A 296 -94.67 -113.35 -25.66
C TYR A 296 -95.09 -113.74 -27.08
N SER A 297 -94.22 -114.47 -27.77
CA SER A 297 -94.46 -115.05 -29.10
C SER A 297 -93.84 -116.46 -29.10
N GLY A 298 -94.63 -117.50 -29.33
CA GLY A 298 -94.12 -118.87 -29.37
C GLY A 298 -95.19 -119.97 -29.32
N PRO A 299 -94.81 -121.26 -29.27
CA PRO A 299 -95.75 -122.38 -29.36
C PRO A 299 -96.43 -122.76 -28.03
N SER A 300 -96.09 -122.12 -26.91
CA SER A 300 -96.66 -122.47 -25.59
C SER A 300 -98.07 -121.94 -25.39
N LEU A 301 -98.91 -122.71 -24.69
CA LEU A 301 -100.29 -122.36 -24.36
C LEU A 301 -100.45 -121.54 -23.04
N SER A 302 -99.34 -121.00 -22.53
CA SER A 302 -99.35 -120.13 -21.34
C SER A 302 -98.11 -119.26 -21.25
N CYS A 303 -98.23 -118.11 -20.56
CA CYS A 303 -97.14 -117.19 -20.27
C CYS A 303 -97.38 -116.50 -18.91
N ARG A 304 -96.31 -116.30 -18.10
CA ARG A 304 -96.40 -115.50 -16.87
C ARG A 304 -95.91 -114.07 -17.13
N VAL A 305 -96.84 -113.13 -17.13
CA VAL A 305 -96.56 -111.69 -17.17
C VAL A 305 -95.85 -111.30 -15.87
N ARG A 306 -94.77 -110.54 -15.98
CA ARG A 306 -93.98 -110.00 -14.86
C ARG A 306 -93.90 -108.47 -14.97
N ASP A 307 -93.29 -107.85 -13.98
CA ASP A 307 -93.07 -106.39 -13.90
C ASP A 307 -94.38 -105.57 -13.97
N LEU A 308 -95.47 -106.14 -13.44
CA LEU A 308 -96.69 -105.39 -13.18
C LEU A 308 -96.43 -104.34 -12.09
N ARG A 309 -97.15 -103.22 -12.18
CA ARG A 309 -97.14 -102.17 -11.15
C ARG A 309 -98.25 -102.44 -10.13
N PRO A 310 -97.95 -102.47 -8.81
CA PRO A 310 -98.96 -102.65 -7.77
C PRO A 310 -100.12 -101.66 -7.90
N GLY A 311 -101.35 -102.15 -7.83
CA GLY A 311 -102.57 -101.36 -7.98
C GLY A 311 -102.94 -100.93 -9.41
N CYS A 312 -102.14 -101.25 -10.44
CA CYS A 312 -102.46 -100.95 -11.84
C CYS A 312 -103.32 -102.04 -12.51
N GLU A 313 -104.11 -101.64 -13.50
CA GLU A 313 -104.96 -102.48 -14.34
C GLU A 313 -104.29 -102.75 -15.69
N TYR A 314 -104.50 -103.95 -16.24
CA TYR A 314 -103.87 -104.48 -17.44
C TYR A 314 -104.89 -105.27 -18.27
N SER A 315 -104.74 -105.27 -19.60
CA SER A 315 -105.54 -106.09 -20.52
C SER A 315 -104.66 -107.02 -21.34
N VAL A 316 -105.12 -108.24 -21.64
CA VAL A 316 -104.39 -109.21 -22.47
C VAL A 316 -105.30 -109.87 -23.51
N CYS A 317 -104.84 -109.94 -24.77
CA CYS A 317 -105.48 -110.71 -25.84
C CYS A 317 -104.46 -111.59 -26.56
N LEU A 318 -104.96 -112.54 -27.35
CA LEU A 318 -104.15 -113.56 -28.02
C LEU A 318 -104.32 -113.45 -29.54
N GLN A 319 -103.23 -113.60 -30.29
CA GLN A 319 -103.27 -113.69 -31.76
C GLN A 319 -102.49 -114.93 -32.22
N ILE A 320 -102.96 -115.59 -33.29
CA ILE A 320 -102.38 -116.84 -33.80
C ILE A 320 -101.81 -116.63 -35.20
N ARG A 321 -100.65 -117.23 -35.46
CA ARG A 321 -100.01 -117.25 -36.79
C ARG A 321 -99.78 -118.68 -37.27
N ALA A 322 -99.90 -118.88 -38.58
CA ALA A 322 -99.60 -120.12 -39.29
C ALA A 322 -98.78 -119.77 -40.54
N GLY A 323 -97.45 -119.89 -40.45
CA GLY A 323 -96.54 -119.31 -41.45
C GLY A 323 -96.71 -117.79 -41.53
N GLU A 324 -96.99 -117.26 -42.71
CA GLU A 324 -97.26 -115.83 -42.92
C GLU A 324 -98.74 -115.43 -42.70
N LEU A 325 -99.67 -116.40 -42.57
CA LEU A 325 -101.07 -116.12 -42.26
C LEU A 325 -101.23 -115.78 -40.78
N ILE A 326 -101.96 -114.69 -40.49
CA ILE A 326 -102.21 -114.19 -39.13
C ILE A 326 -103.72 -114.07 -38.92
N GLY A 327 -104.25 -114.77 -37.94
CA GLY A 327 -105.67 -114.68 -37.56
C GLY A 327 -106.01 -113.38 -36.83
N ALA A 328 -107.30 -113.10 -36.64
CA ALA A 328 -107.75 -112.02 -35.78
C ALA A 328 -107.29 -112.22 -34.32
N ALA A 329 -107.06 -111.12 -33.60
CA ALA A 329 -106.80 -111.18 -32.16
C ALA A 329 -108.11 -111.44 -31.39
N SER A 330 -108.06 -112.28 -30.36
CA SER A 330 -109.21 -112.61 -29.52
C SER A 330 -109.65 -111.46 -28.61
N GLU A 331 -110.86 -111.56 -28.04
CA GLU A 331 -111.32 -110.63 -27.02
C GLU A 331 -110.36 -110.55 -25.83
N ALA A 332 -110.20 -109.35 -25.26
CA ALA A 332 -109.19 -109.08 -24.25
C ALA A 332 -109.72 -109.33 -22.82
N ALA A 333 -108.95 -110.09 -22.03
CA ALA A 333 -109.20 -110.29 -20.61
C ALA A 333 -108.52 -109.17 -19.78
N THR A 334 -109.27 -108.51 -18.89
CA THR A 334 -108.77 -107.46 -18.00
C THR A 334 -108.53 -107.97 -16.58
N PHE A 335 -107.49 -107.47 -15.93
CA PHE A 335 -107.16 -107.81 -14.54
C PHE A 335 -106.37 -106.68 -13.86
N ARG A 336 -106.36 -106.67 -12.52
CA ARG A 336 -105.70 -105.62 -11.72
C ARG A 336 -104.73 -106.21 -10.70
N ALA A 337 -103.50 -105.72 -10.69
CA ALA A 337 -102.48 -106.11 -9.73
C ALA A 337 -102.85 -105.61 -8.31
N PRO A 338 -102.71 -106.43 -7.24
CA PRO A 338 -102.89 -105.99 -5.87
C PRO A 338 -101.94 -104.85 -5.45
N ALA A 339 -102.31 -104.08 -4.43
CA ALA A 339 -101.47 -103.04 -3.84
C ALA A 339 -100.42 -103.60 -2.86
N ALA A 340 -99.41 -102.80 -2.50
CA ALA A 340 -98.30 -103.20 -1.63
C ALA A 340 -97.92 -102.07 -0.63
N PRO A 341 -97.10 -102.36 0.41
CA PRO A 341 -96.56 -101.35 1.30
C PRO A 341 -95.70 -100.29 0.56
N PRO A 342 -95.45 -99.11 1.16
CA PRO A 342 -94.68 -98.05 0.51
C PRO A 342 -93.21 -98.42 0.33
N ASP A 343 -92.56 -97.80 -0.65
CA ASP A 343 -91.12 -97.92 -0.86
C ASP A 343 -90.30 -97.32 0.31
N ARG A 344 -89.01 -97.68 0.37
CA ARG A 344 -88.06 -97.09 1.32
C ARG A 344 -87.98 -95.57 1.13
N VAL A 345 -88.11 -94.82 2.23
CA VAL A 345 -87.93 -93.36 2.21
C VAL A 345 -86.43 -93.04 2.12
N ALA A 346 -86.04 -92.04 1.33
CA ALA A 346 -84.64 -91.58 1.30
C ALA A 346 -84.27 -90.90 2.64
N PRO A 347 -82.98 -90.92 3.06
CA PRO A 347 -82.55 -90.33 4.33
C PRO A 347 -82.96 -88.86 4.49
N ALA A 348 -83.15 -88.46 5.75
CA ALA A 348 -83.50 -87.10 6.11
C ALA A 348 -82.32 -86.15 5.85
N ARG A 349 -82.61 -84.85 5.84
CA ARG A 349 -81.61 -83.78 5.77
C ARG A 349 -81.94 -82.70 6.78
N VAL A 350 -80.93 -82.21 7.51
CA VAL A 350 -81.10 -81.00 8.33
C VAL A 350 -81.28 -79.78 7.41
N SER A 351 -82.33 -79.01 7.69
CA SER A 351 -82.68 -77.77 7.02
C SER A 351 -82.41 -76.53 7.89
N GLN A 352 -82.37 -76.70 9.21
CA GLN A 352 -81.93 -75.71 10.19
C GLN A 352 -81.29 -76.44 11.38
N ARG A 353 -80.12 -75.96 11.83
CA ARG A 353 -79.38 -76.44 12.99
C ARG A 353 -79.33 -75.34 14.05
N THR A 354 -79.63 -75.65 15.30
CA THR A 354 -79.38 -74.77 16.44
C THR A 354 -78.56 -75.49 17.51
N ARG A 355 -78.27 -74.81 18.62
CA ARG A 355 -77.61 -75.41 19.79
C ARG A 355 -78.48 -76.46 20.51
N THR A 356 -79.81 -76.44 20.32
CA THR A 356 -80.76 -77.30 21.05
C THR A 356 -81.87 -77.91 20.18
N SER A 357 -81.79 -77.77 18.85
CA SER A 357 -82.78 -78.34 17.91
C SER A 357 -82.22 -78.61 16.52
N LEU A 358 -82.83 -79.58 15.84
CA LEU A 358 -82.54 -79.98 14.46
C LEU A 358 -83.85 -80.09 13.66
N CYS A 359 -83.95 -79.35 12.55
CA CYS A 359 -85.13 -79.35 11.67
C CYS A 359 -84.91 -80.29 10.48
N LEU A 360 -85.47 -81.50 10.56
CA LEU A 360 -85.28 -82.58 9.59
C LEU A 360 -86.35 -82.55 8.49
N ARG A 361 -85.97 -82.84 7.25
CA ARG A 361 -86.85 -82.91 6.06
C ARG A 361 -86.47 -84.10 5.17
N TRP A 362 -87.46 -84.78 4.60
CA TRP A 362 -87.28 -85.96 3.72
C TRP A 362 -88.24 -85.91 2.51
N PRO A 363 -87.99 -86.64 1.40
CA PRO A 363 -88.91 -86.73 0.27
C PRO A 363 -90.10 -87.67 0.56
N SER A 364 -91.02 -87.82 -0.40
CA SER A 364 -92.04 -88.88 -0.34
C SER A 364 -91.47 -90.19 -0.89
N ALA A 365 -91.87 -91.32 -0.31
CA ALA A 365 -91.78 -92.61 -0.98
C ALA A 365 -92.89 -92.75 -2.05
N ALA A 366 -92.78 -93.79 -2.88
CA ALA A 366 -93.90 -94.28 -3.70
C ALA A 366 -94.93 -94.98 -2.80
N ASP A 367 -96.21 -94.91 -3.19
CA ASP A 367 -97.35 -95.41 -2.40
C ASP A 367 -97.90 -96.76 -2.87
N ASN A 368 -97.37 -97.32 -3.97
CA ASN A 368 -97.57 -98.70 -4.42
C ASN A 368 -99.05 -99.15 -4.46
N GLY A 369 -99.92 -98.23 -4.88
CA GLY A 369 -101.35 -98.45 -5.06
C GLY A 369 -102.23 -98.13 -3.85
N ALA A 370 -101.65 -97.83 -2.67
CA ALA A 370 -102.40 -97.42 -1.49
C ALA A 370 -101.74 -96.20 -0.80
N LYS A 371 -102.51 -95.12 -0.60
CA LYS A 371 -101.98 -93.80 -0.20
C LYS A 371 -101.21 -93.83 1.13
N ILE A 372 -100.04 -93.20 1.17
CA ILE A 372 -99.28 -92.98 2.42
C ILE A 372 -100.10 -92.12 3.39
N THR A 373 -100.31 -92.63 4.60
CA THR A 373 -101.15 -92.03 5.66
C THR A 373 -100.34 -91.18 6.64
N HIS A 374 -99.13 -91.64 6.98
CA HIS A 374 -98.18 -90.98 7.85
C HIS A 374 -96.76 -91.54 7.63
N TYR A 375 -95.77 -90.86 8.21
CA TYR A 375 -94.42 -91.36 8.40
C TYR A 375 -94.20 -91.71 9.87
N ILE A 376 -93.20 -92.53 10.16
CA ILE A 376 -92.68 -92.78 11.51
C ILE A 376 -91.23 -92.30 11.50
N LEU A 377 -90.85 -91.46 12.47
CA LEU A 377 -89.49 -90.94 12.64
C LEU A 377 -88.90 -91.46 13.95
N GLU A 378 -87.73 -92.11 13.88
CA GLU A 378 -86.96 -92.57 15.02
C GLU A 378 -85.68 -91.75 15.20
N MET A 379 -85.24 -91.59 16.44
CA MET A 379 -83.97 -90.95 16.82
C MET A 379 -83.16 -91.90 17.72
N ASP A 380 -81.86 -91.93 17.51
CA ASP A 380 -80.87 -92.49 18.44
C ASP A 380 -79.97 -91.35 18.98
N SER A 381 -79.73 -91.37 20.29
CA SER A 381 -78.84 -90.46 21.02
C SER A 381 -77.66 -91.16 21.70
N GLY A 382 -77.36 -92.40 21.31
CA GLY A 382 -76.31 -93.27 21.88
C GLY A 382 -76.83 -94.49 22.65
N GLU A 383 -78.14 -94.72 22.69
CA GLU A 383 -78.79 -95.80 23.44
C GLU A 383 -79.69 -96.70 22.57
N GLY A 384 -79.77 -96.44 21.26
CA GLY A 384 -80.62 -97.13 20.30
C GLY A 384 -81.74 -96.24 19.75
N PHE A 385 -82.33 -96.66 18.62
CA PHE A 385 -83.41 -95.91 17.98
C PHE A 385 -84.73 -96.02 18.76
N VAL A 386 -85.31 -94.87 19.11
CA VAL A 386 -86.60 -94.73 19.78
C VAL A 386 -87.56 -93.97 18.87
N GLU A 387 -88.83 -94.39 18.83
CA GLU A 387 -89.88 -93.67 18.09
C GLU A 387 -90.11 -92.28 18.67
N LEU A 388 -89.76 -91.24 17.90
CA LEU A 388 -89.89 -89.85 18.31
C LEU A 388 -91.30 -89.32 18.02
N THR A 389 -91.83 -89.58 16.82
CA THR A 389 -93.14 -89.08 16.40
C THR A 389 -93.65 -89.76 15.11
N ARG A 390 -94.96 -89.59 14.82
CA ARG A 390 -95.65 -90.07 13.62
C ARG A 390 -96.16 -88.92 12.74
N PRO A 391 -95.27 -88.15 12.08
CA PRO A 391 -95.67 -86.96 11.35
C PRO A 391 -96.45 -87.30 10.07
N ARG A 392 -97.55 -86.57 9.84
CA ARG A 392 -98.24 -86.54 8.54
C ARG A 392 -97.54 -85.63 7.51
N THR A 393 -96.52 -84.90 7.95
CA THR A 393 -95.69 -83.97 7.17
C THR A 393 -94.33 -84.57 6.82
N ARG A 394 -93.74 -84.12 5.72
CA ARG A 394 -92.39 -84.49 5.25
C ARG A 394 -91.25 -83.71 5.95
N GLN A 395 -91.54 -83.20 7.14
CA GLN A 395 -90.65 -82.36 7.95
C GLN A 395 -91.06 -82.49 9.42
N HIS A 396 -90.07 -82.50 10.31
CA HIS A 396 -90.26 -82.41 11.77
C HIS A 396 -89.05 -81.70 12.42
N THR A 397 -89.30 -80.92 13.48
CA THR A 397 -88.25 -80.23 14.24
C THR A 397 -88.08 -80.89 15.59
N VAL A 398 -86.94 -81.56 15.77
CA VAL A 398 -86.55 -82.17 17.04
C VAL A 398 -86.00 -81.08 17.95
N ASN A 399 -86.55 -80.94 19.16
CA ASN A 399 -86.20 -79.90 20.13
C ASN A 399 -85.63 -80.52 21.42
N ASN A 400 -85.11 -79.69 22.32
CA ASN A 400 -84.51 -80.08 23.61
C ASN A 400 -83.29 -81.01 23.47
N LEU A 401 -82.57 -80.91 22.34
CA LEU A 401 -81.30 -81.58 22.12
C LEU A 401 -80.20 -80.91 22.95
N ARG A 402 -79.14 -81.68 23.28
CA ARG A 402 -77.93 -81.18 23.96
C ARG A 402 -76.99 -80.54 22.94
N SER A 403 -76.25 -79.52 23.33
CA SER A 403 -75.26 -78.82 22.49
C SER A 403 -74.08 -79.70 22.11
N GLN A 404 -73.48 -79.47 20.93
CA GLN A 404 -72.36 -80.24 20.38
C GLN A 404 -72.51 -81.78 20.51
N THR A 405 -73.74 -82.28 20.47
CA THR A 405 -74.05 -83.70 20.65
C THR A 405 -74.46 -84.33 19.31
N ARG A 406 -73.96 -85.54 19.06
CA ARG A 406 -74.28 -86.35 17.88
C ARG A 406 -75.63 -87.05 18.06
N TYR A 407 -76.46 -86.99 17.04
CA TYR A 407 -77.74 -87.70 16.95
C TYR A 407 -77.84 -88.47 15.63
N GLN A 408 -78.60 -89.56 15.61
CA GLN A 408 -78.86 -90.35 14.41
C GLN A 408 -80.37 -90.45 14.16
N PHE A 409 -80.81 -90.41 12.91
CA PHE A 409 -82.23 -90.37 12.54
C PHE A 409 -82.57 -91.33 11.40
N ARG A 410 -83.74 -91.97 11.46
CA ARG A 410 -84.29 -92.77 10.35
C ARG A 410 -85.80 -92.64 10.25
N VAL A 411 -86.34 -92.78 9.04
CA VAL A 411 -87.76 -92.53 8.75
C VAL A 411 -88.36 -93.62 7.84
N ALA A 412 -89.59 -94.05 8.12
CA ALA A 412 -90.35 -94.98 7.27
C ALA A 412 -91.72 -94.39 6.91
N ALA A 413 -92.29 -94.81 5.77
CA ALA A 413 -93.65 -94.44 5.34
C ALA A 413 -94.65 -95.56 5.66
N VAL A 414 -95.92 -95.22 5.86
CA VAL A 414 -97.00 -96.18 6.18
C VAL A 414 -98.22 -95.94 5.30
N ASN A 415 -98.70 -96.97 4.60
CA ASN A 415 -100.00 -96.99 3.92
C ASN A 415 -100.92 -98.08 4.53
N GLU A 416 -102.08 -98.30 3.91
CA GLU A 416 -103.07 -99.30 4.36
C GLU A 416 -102.57 -100.75 4.24
N CYS A 417 -101.57 -101.02 3.40
CA CYS A 417 -100.91 -102.33 3.29
C CYS A 417 -99.80 -102.54 4.33
N GLY A 418 -99.34 -101.48 5.02
CA GLY A 418 -98.37 -101.57 6.11
C GLY A 418 -97.29 -100.48 6.10
N ARG A 419 -96.26 -100.68 6.94
CA ARG A 419 -95.05 -99.85 6.99
C ARG A 419 -94.04 -100.34 5.94
N GLY A 420 -93.48 -99.43 5.16
CA GLY A 420 -92.35 -99.69 4.28
C GLY A 420 -91.03 -99.90 5.04
N GLU A 421 -89.93 -99.95 4.31
CA GLU A 421 -88.59 -100.02 4.92
C GLU A 421 -88.15 -98.69 5.54
N TRP A 422 -87.29 -98.78 6.56
CA TRP A 422 -86.60 -97.62 7.13
C TRP A 422 -85.62 -97.00 6.14
N SER A 423 -85.53 -95.68 6.14
CA SER A 423 -84.46 -94.94 5.46
C SER A 423 -83.08 -95.35 5.97
N GLU A 424 -82.06 -95.02 5.18
CA GLU A 424 -80.68 -94.97 5.66
C GLU A 424 -80.56 -93.98 6.84
N GLU A 425 -79.57 -94.22 7.69
CA GLU A 425 -79.37 -93.51 8.95
C GLU A 425 -78.67 -92.16 8.71
N THR A 426 -79.30 -91.08 9.16
CA THR A 426 -78.83 -89.71 8.99
C THR A 426 -78.11 -89.26 10.26
N VAL A 427 -76.80 -89.02 10.21
CA VAL A 427 -75.97 -88.64 11.37
C VAL A 427 -75.72 -87.14 11.37
N GLU A 428 -76.11 -86.46 12.45
CA GLU A 428 -76.11 -85.00 12.55
C GLU A 428 -75.64 -84.52 13.92
N TRP A 429 -75.20 -83.26 14.01
CA TRP A 429 -74.74 -82.62 15.25
C TRP A 429 -75.48 -81.31 15.49
N THR A 430 -75.80 -80.99 16.74
CA THR A 430 -76.23 -79.64 17.16
C THR A 430 -75.07 -78.63 17.13
N ALA A 431 -75.37 -77.35 16.92
CA ALA A 431 -74.37 -76.28 16.84
C ALA A 431 -73.59 -76.06 18.16
N GLY A 432 -72.43 -75.42 18.05
CA GLY A 432 -71.61 -74.95 19.16
C GLY A 432 -72.07 -73.62 19.75
N ALA A 433 -71.11 -72.80 20.16
CA ALA A 433 -71.30 -71.42 20.57
C ALA A 433 -70.46 -70.50 19.66
N PRO A 434 -70.96 -69.30 19.30
CA PRO A 434 -70.17 -68.33 18.54
C PRO A 434 -68.93 -67.88 19.35
N PRO A 435 -67.87 -67.42 18.67
CA PRO A 435 -66.62 -67.05 19.34
C PRO A 435 -66.79 -65.84 20.28
N PRO A 436 -65.98 -65.72 21.34
CA PRO A 436 -65.98 -64.56 22.22
C PRO A 436 -65.44 -63.31 21.51
N ALA A 437 -65.68 -62.13 22.06
CA ALA A 437 -65.12 -60.88 21.51
C ALA A 437 -63.58 -60.97 21.40
N PRO A 438 -62.98 -60.61 20.26
CA PRO A 438 -61.54 -60.49 20.16
C PRO A 438 -61.03 -59.30 20.99
N ALA A 439 -59.73 -59.26 21.25
CA ALA A 439 -59.08 -58.06 21.78
C ALA A 439 -59.28 -56.88 20.81
N PRO A 440 -59.32 -55.62 21.30
CA PRO A 440 -59.33 -54.47 20.41
C PRO A 440 -58.08 -54.45 19.53
N PRO A 441 -58.17 -53.98 18.26
CA PRO A 441 -57.03 -53.93 17.36
C PRO A 441 -55.99 -52.92 17.87
N ALA A 442 -54.75 -53.37 18.04
CA ALA A 442 -53.65 -52.56 18.56
C ALA A 442 -52.96 -51.77 17.45
N LEU A 443 -52.57 -50.52 17.75
CA LEU A 443 -51.80 -49.66 16.85
C LEU A 443 -50.37 -50.20 16.66
N THR A 444 -49.94 -50.39 15.41
CA THR A 444 -48.57 -50.80 15.06
C THR A 444 -47.80 -49.75 14.28
N THR A 445 -48.48 -48.99 13.41
CA THR A 445 -47.90 -47.82 12.71
C THR A 445 -48.91 -46.68 12.67
N CYS A 446 -48.41 -45.44 12.70
CA CYS A 446 -49.23 -44.25 12.54
C CYS A 446 -48.44 -43.19 11.77
N THR A 447 -49.06 -42.62 10.73
CA THR A 447 -48.51 -41.52 9.93
C THR A 447 -49.61 -40.48 9.67
N SER A 448 -49.35 -39.50 8.82
CA SER A 448 -50.34 -38.51 8.36
C SER A 448 -51.47 -39.12 7.52
N GLY A 449 -51.24 -40.24 6.83
CA GLY A 449 -52.22 -40.87 5.92
C GLY A 449 -52.48 -42.36 6.14
N VAL A 450 -51.80 -42.98 7.11
CA VAL A 450 -51.87 -44.44 7.37
C VAL A 450 -52.01 -44.75 8.87
N ILE A 451 -52.92 -45.66 9.20
CA ILE A 451 -52.99 -46.32 10.53
C ILE A 451 -52.85 -47.83 10.32
N GLY A 452 -51.72 -48.39 10.77
CA GLY A 452 -51.49 -49.83 10.82
C GLY A 452 -52.01 -50.43 12.11
N LEU A 453 -52.77 -51.52 11.99
CA LEU A 453 -53.40 -52.23 13.10
C LEU A 453 -52.97 -53.70 13.11
N ALA A 454 -52.93 -54.30 14.30
CA ALA A 454 -52.71 -55.74 14.50
C ALA A 454 -53.62 -56.31 15.59
N TRP A 455 -53.87 -57.61 15.53
CA TRP A 455 -54.65 -58.35 16.52
C TRP A 455 -54.13 -59.79 16.69
N GLU A 456 -54.56 -60.47 17.74
CA GLU A 456 -54.11 -61.84 18.06
C GLU A 456 -54.98 -62.90 17.37
N ARG A 457 -54.35 -63.86 16.69
CA ARG A 457 -55.04 -65.08 16.23
C ARG A 457 -55.21 -66.08 17.37
N ARG A 458 -56.43 -66.58 17.57
CA ARG A 458 -56.75 -67.54 18.66
C ARG A 458 -57.18 -68.92 18.15
N THR A 459 -57.59 -68.99 16.88
CA THR A 459 -58.41 -70.06 16.29
C THR A 459 -58.39 -69.91 14.76
N ASP A 460 -58.96 -70.86 14.02
CA ASP A 460 -59.22 -70.73 12.57
C ASP A 460 -60.47 -69.85 12.34
N GLU A 461 -60.36 -68.58 12.72
CA GLU A 461 -61.40 -67.54 12.65
C GLU A 461 -61.16 -66.56 11.50
N GLU A 462 -62.24 -66.09 10.87
CA GLU A 462 -62.19 -64.96 9.94
C GLU A 462 -62.54 -63.66 10.67
N PHE A 463 -61.78 -62.59 10.47
CA PHE A 463 -61.94 -61.32 11.16
C PHE A 463 -62.65 -60.28 10.29
N THR A 464 -63.63 -59.56 10.86
CA THR A 464 -64.16 -58.32 10.28
C THR A 464 -63.65 -57.12 11.08
N LEU A 465 -62.95 -56.19 10.42
CA LEU A 465 -62.55 -54.90 10.97
C LEU A 465 -63.45 -53.80 10.40
N GLN A 466 -63.99 -52.95 11.29
CA GLN A 466 -64.70 -51.74 10.92
C GLN A 466 -63.98 -50.48 11.38
N MET A 467 -64.09 -49.43 10.57
CA MET A 467 -63.62 -48.08 10.86
C MET A 467 -64.79 -47.09 10.79
N ASP A 468 -64.91 -46.22 11.78
CA ASP A 468 -65.77 -45.03 11.77
C ASP A 468 -64.91 -43.78 11.60
N ASP A 469 -65.22 -43.03 10.55
CA ASP A 469 -64.72 -41.67 10.29
C ASP A 469 -65.76 -40.70 10.85
N ALA A 470 -65.62 -40.35 12.12
CA ALA A 470 -66.63 -39.60 12.87
C ALA A 470 -67.01 -38.27 12.20
N THR A 471 -66.08 -37.65 11.46
CA THR A 471 -66.31 -36.39 10.73
C THR A 471 -67.07 -36.56 9.41
N ARG A 472 -67.18 -37.78 8.87
CA ARG A 472 -68.06 -38.11 7.73
C ARG A 472 -69.47 -38.50 8.15
N GLY A 473 -69.67 -38.88 9.42
CA GLY A 473 -71.00 -39.23 9.96
C GLY A 473 -71.63 -40.50 9.36
N HIS A 474 -70.86 -41.35 8.67
CA HIS A 474 -71.35 -42.61 8.10
C HIS A 474 -71.35 -43.77 9.09
N GLY A 475 -70.72 -43.62 10.26
CA GLY A 475 -70.56 -44.68 11.24
C GLY A 475 -69.53 -45.72 10.83
N PHE A 476 -69.51 -46.83 11.57
CA PHE A 476 -68.60 -47.95 11.36
C PHE A 476 -68.87 -48.69 10.03
N LEU A 477 -67.98 -48.50 9.05
CA LEU A 477 -67.98 -49.20 7.78
C LEU A 477 -66.94 -50.34 7.79
N PRO A 478 -67.21 -51.49 7.15
CA PRO A 478 -66.21 -52.55 6.99
C PRO A 478 -65.07 -52.09 6.08
N ILE A 479 -63.84 -52.27 6.54
CA ILE A 479 -62.61 -51.94 5.80
C ILE A 479 -61.75 -53.18 5.50
N TYR A 480 -61.87 -54.23 6.31
CA TYR A 480 -61.21 -55.51 6.08
C TYR A 480 -62.13 -56.67 6.53
N SER A 481 -62.12 -57.74 5.72
CA SER A 481 -62.66 -59.06 6.05
C SER A 481 -61.69 -60.11 5.56
N GLY A 482 -61.24 -61.02 6.44
CA GLY A 482 -60.33 -62.10 6.08
C GLY A 482 -59.57 -62.71 7.28
N PRO A 483 -58.65 -63.66 7.02
CA PRO A 483 -57.95 -64.43 8.07
C PRO A 483 -56.68 -63.78 8.60
N ASP A 484 -56.26 -62.64 8.06
CA ASP A 484 -55.02 -61.96 8.45
C ASP A 484 -55.17 -61.28 9.81
N CYS A 485 -54.04 -61.06 10.46
CA CYS A 485 -53.96 -60.50 11.82
C CYS A 485 -53.33 -59.10 11.85
N THR A 486 -53.17 -58.48 10.69
CA THR A 486 -52.66 -57.13 10.48
C THR A 486 -53.39 -56.46 9.32
N TYR A 487 -53.61 -55.15 9.40
CA TYR A 487 -54.20 -54.37 8.30
C TYR A 487 -53.68 -52.92 8.27
N SER A 488 -53.44 -52.40 7.07
CA SER A 488 -52.99 -51.03 6.80
C SER A 488 -54.17 -50.19 6.33
N CYS A 489 -54.63 -49.25 7.16
CA CYS A 489 -55.70 -48.31 6.80
C CYS A 489 -55.08 -47.12 6.05
N GLU A 490 -55.11 -47.14 4.72
CA GLU A 490 -54.48 -46.12 3.87
C GLU A 490 -55.48 -45.06 3.36
N GLY A 491 -54.97 -43.89 2.94
CA GLY A 491 -55.78 -42.80 2.41
C GLY A 491 -56.57 -42.03 3.47
N LEU A 492 -56.12 -42.09 4.73
CA LEU A 492 -56.68 -41.34 5.84
C LEU A 492 -56.33 -39.85 5.75
N ARG A 493 -57.06 -39.00 6.47
CA ARG A 493 -56.75 -37.56 6.58
C ARG A 493 -55.79 -37.32 7.74
N ARG A 494 -54.85 -36.39 7.57
CA ARG A 494 -53.89 -35.96 8.61
C ARG A 494 -54.57 -35.32 9.82
N ALA A 495 -53.93 -35.47 10.98
CA ALA A 495 -54.39 -34.96 12.28
C ALA A 495 -55.86 -35.28 12.67
N THR A 496 -56.44 -36.38 12.15
CA THR A 496 -57.87 -36.74 12.26
C THR A 496 -58.07 -37.99 13.12
N ASP A 497 -59.08 -38.00 13.97
CA ASP A 497 -59.45 -39.15 14.82
C ASP A 497 -60.26 -40.20 14.04
N TYR A 498 -59.84 -41.45 14.14
CA TYR A 498 -60.51 -42.62 13.56
C TYR A 498 -60.83 -43.65 14.64
N ARG A 499 -62.07 -44.18 14.62
CA ARG A 499 -62.54 -45.19 15.55
C ARG A 499 -62.53 -46.57 14.91
N PHE A 500 -62.07 -47.59 15.61
CA PHE A 500 -61.94 -48.95 15.11
C PHE A 500 -62.58 -49.98 16.04
N ARG A 501 -63.15 -51.04 15.46
CA ARG A 501 -63.63 -52.22 16.19
C ARG A 501 -63.52 -53.49 15.35
N LEU A 502 -63.28 -54.61 16.01
CA LEU A 502 -62.97 -55.91 15.41
C LEU A 502 -63.97 -56.96 15.88
N ARG A 503 -64.31 -57.95 15.05
CA ARG A 503 -65.01 -59.18 15.47
C ARG A 503 -64.45 -60.37 14.69
N CYS A 504 -64.76 -61.56 15.16
CA CYS A 504 -64.47 -62.82 14.46
C CYS A 504 -65.75 -63.56 14.06
N GLU A 505 -65.64 -64.43 13.06
CA GLU A 505 -66.72 -65.23 12.48
C GLU A 505 -66.24 -66.69 12.28
N THR A 506 -67.09 -67.66 12.63
CA THR A 506 -66.84 -69.10 12.47
C THR A 506 -68.06 -69.80 11.86
N THR A 507 -67.91 -71.10 11.58
CA THR A 507 -69.00 -72.00 11.15
C THR A 507 -70.12 -72.19 12.18
N ASP A 508 -69.95 -71.71 13.42
CA ASP A 508 -71.01 -71.65 14.45
C ASP A 508 -71.60 -70.23 14.63
N GLY A 509 -71.04 -69.21 13.97
CA GLY A 509 -71.65 -67.87 13.85
C GLY A 509 -70.68 -66.69 14.06
N GLN A 510 -71.26 -65.48 14.05
CA GLN A 510 -70.53 -64.22 14.28
C GLN A 510 -70.39 -63.94 15.78
N GLY A 511 -69.17 -63.63 16.20
CA GLY A 511 -68.88 -63.15 17.55
C GLY A 511 -69.28 -61.68 17.75
N PRO A 512 -69.40 -61.23 19.01
CA PRO A 512 -69.60 -59.82 19.33
C PRO A 512 -68.38 -58.96 18.99
N TRP A 513 -68.60 -57.66 18.79
CA TRP A 513 -67.53 -56.68 18.56
C TRP A 513 -66.62 -56.52 19.79
N SER A 514 -65.34 -56.24 19.53
CA SER A 514 -64.38 -55.77 20.51
C SER A 514 -64.81 -54.43 21.12
N ILE A 515 -64.13 -54.04 22.20
CA ILE A 515 -64.15 -52.65 22.68
C ILE A 515 -63.69 -51.74 21.52
N GLU A 516 -64.36 -50.59 21.37
CA GLU A 516 -64.03 -49.60 20.34
C GLU A 516 -62.81 -48.78 20.78
N VAL A 517 -61.81 -48.64 19.91
CA VAL A 517 -60.60 -47.84 20.14
C VAL A 517 -60.53 -46.65 19.20
N THR A 518 -59.91 -45.55 19.63
CA THR A 518 -59.73 -44.34 18.83
C THR A 518 -58.25 -44.07 18.64
N TYR A 519 -57.83 -43.87 17.38
CA TYR A 519 -56.46 -43.51 17.02
C TYR A 519 -56.47 -42.29 16.11
N ARG A 520 -55.58 -41.33 16.39
CA ARG A 520 -55.43 -40.10 15.61
C ARG A 520 -54.26 -40.25 14.65
N THR A 521 -54.47 -39.93 13.37
CA THR A 521 -53.34 -39.77 12.43
C THR A 521 -52.44 -38.62 12.87
N LEU A 522 -51.15 -38.70 12.54
CA LEU A 522 -50.22 -37.63 12.85
C LEU A 522 -50.48 -36.37 11.98
N PRO A 523 -50.05 -35.19 12.42
CA PRO A 523 -49.85 -34.08 11.49
C PRO A 523 -48.70 -34.36 10.52
N GLU A 524 -48.63 -33.57 9.47
CA GLU A 524 -47.56 -33.54 8.48
C GLU A 524 -46.73 -32.26 8.66
N VAL A 525 -45.49 -32.22 8.15
CA VAL A 525 -44.72 -30.96 8.14
C VAL A 525 -45.47 -29.89 7.33
N PRO A 526 -45.39 -28.60 7.71
CA PRO A 526 -46.11 -27.57 7.02
C PRO A 526 -45.47 -27.28 5.65
N GLY A 527 -46.25 -26.72 4.73
CA GLY A 527 -45.72 -26.23 3.46
C GLY A 527 -44.73 -25.07 3.66
N PRO A 528 -43.92 -24.71 2.64
CA PRO A 528 -43.07 -23.53 2.71
C PRO A 528 -43.91 -22.24 2.86
N PRO A 529 -43.52 -21.28 3.71
CA PRO A 529 -44.21 -20.00 3.85
C PRO A 529 -44.18 -19.16 2.57
N GLY A 530 -45.03 -18.12 2.55
CA GLY A 530 -45.06 -17.14 1.47
C GLY A 530 -43.71 -16.43 1.27
N ARG A 531 -43.42 -16.05 0.03
CA ARG A 531 -42.13 -15.45 -0.35
C ARG A 531 -41.84 -14.18 0.49
N PRO A 532 -40.68 -14.08 1.16
CA PRO A 532 -40.34 -12.91 1.96
C PRO A 532 -40.32 -11.65 1.11
N SER A 533 -40.84 -10.55 1.64
CA SER A 533 -40.99 -9.26 0.96
C SER A 533 -40.80 -8.08 1.92
N THR A 534 -40.44 -6.91 1.40
CA THR A 534 -40.20 -5.72 2.24
C THR A 534 -41.50 -5.10 2.77
N LYS A 535 -41.45 -4.64 4.03
CA LYS A 535 -42.54 -3.90 4.69
C LYS A 535 -42.12 -2.46 4.97
N GLY A 536 -42.55 -1.53 4.11
CA GLY A 536 -42.23 -0.11 4.21
C GLY A 536 -40.89 0.25 3.57
N LYS A 537 -40.24 1.31 4.04
CA LYS A 537 -38.95 1.76 3.50
C LYS A 537 -37.81 0.84 3.94
N VAL A 538 -36.98 0.44 2.99
CA VAL A 538 -35.62 -0.04 3.24
C VAL A 538 -34.77 1.14 3.72
N HIS A 539 -33.83 0.89 4.61
CA HIS A 539 -32.83 1.87 5.06
C HIS A 539 -31.43 1.28 4.82
N SER A 540 -30.38 2.08 4.98
CA SER A 540 -28.99 1.64 4.74
C SER A 540 -28.48 0.57 5.70
N ARG A 541 -29.03 0.47 6.92
CA ARG A 541 -28.60 -0.53 7.93
C ARG A 541 -29.74 -1.38 8.50
N SER A 542 -30.94 -1.27 7.94
CA SER A 542 -32.09 -2.10 8.35
C SER A 542 -33.18 -2.16 7.29
N PHE A 543 -33.94 -3.25 7.30
CA PHE A 543 -35.23 -3.34 6.63
C PHE A 543 -36.19 -4.23 7.43
N ARG A 544 -37.50 -4.06 7.21
CA ARG A 544 -38.49 -5.02 7.71
C ARG A 544 -38.85 -6.00 6.61
N VAL A 545 -38.78 -7.29 6.91
CA VAL A 545 -39.26 -8.38 6.06
C VAL A 545 -40.62 -8.82 6.60
N LYS A 546 -41.56 -9.13 5.71
CA LYS A 546 -42.82 -9.82 6.02
C LYS A 546 -42.98 -11.03 5.11
N TRP A 547 -43.74 -12.01 5.55
CA TRP A 547 -44.09 -13.21 4.77
C TRP A 547 -45.54 -13.61 5.09
N ASP A 548 -46.14 -14.36 4.19
CA ASP A 548 -47.46 -14.94 4.41
C ASP A 548 -47.33 -16.34 5.04
N ALA A 549 -48.38 -16.78 5.74
CA ALA A 549 -48.46 -18.14 6.28
C ALA A 549 -48.42 -19.19 5.15
N PRO A 550 -47.99 -20.43 5.39
CA PRO A 550 -48.05 -21.48 4.38
C PRO A 550 -49.50 -21.78 3.98
N THR A 551 -49.72 -22.13 2.70
CA THR A 551 -51.06 -22.47 2.18
C THR A 551 -51.58 -23.80 2.73
N GLU A 552 -50.67 -24.69 3.15
CA GLU A 552 -50.99 -25.94 3.86
C GLU A 552 -50.18 -25.99 5.16
N ASP A 553 -50.88 -26.19 6.27
CA ASP A 553 -50.35 -26.22 7.64
C ASP A 553 -49.93 -27.63 8.10
N GLY A 554 -50.13 -28.65 7.26
CA GLY A 554 -49.91 -30.06 7.62
C GLY A 554 -50.96 -30.64 8.59
N GLY A 555 -52.02 -29.90 8.92
CA GLY A 555 -53.04 -30.28 9.90
C GLY A 555 -52.71 -29.97 11.35
N ALA A 556 -51.69 -29.16 11.62
CA ALA A 556 -51.38 -28.62 12.95
C ALA A 556 -51.01 -27.13 12.85
N ASP A 557 -51.36 -26.35 13.87
CA ASP A 557 -51.04 -24.92 13.91
C ASP A 557 -49.52 -24.67 13.79
N VAL A 558 -49.15 -23.61 13.08
CA VAL A 558 -47.74 -23.17 12.95
C VAL A 558 -47.31 -22.48 14.25
N GLU A 559 -46.33 -23.08 14.94
CA GLU A 559 -45.82 -22.64 16.23
C GLU A 559 -44.80 -21.49 16.08
N SER A 560 -43.97 -21.54 15.04
CA SER A 560 -42.94 -20.51 14.78
C SER A 560 -42.54 -20.40 13.31
N TYR A 561 -41.92 -19.26 12.97
CA TYR A 561 -41.23 -18.98 11.72
C TYR A 561 -39.75 -18.74 12.01
N THR A 562 -38.87 -19.28 11.16
CA THR A 562 -37.42 -19.05 11.20
C THR A 562 -37.00 -18.34 9.92
N LEU A 563 -36.51 -17.10 10.05
CA LEU A 563 -35.99 -16.29 8.94
C LEU A 563 -34.46 -16.33 8.95
N GLU A 564 -33.86 -16.56 7.79
CA GLU A 564 -32.42 -16.45 7.57
C GLU A 564 -32.08 -15.36 6.56
N LEU A 565 -30.95 -14.68 6.83
CA LEU A 565 -30.29 -13.73 5.94
C LEU A 565 -28.91 -14.28 5.53
N ASP A 566 -28.58 -14.15 4.25
CA ASP A 566 -27.27 -14.45 3.63
C ASP A 566 -26.71 -13.16 3.02
N ASP A 567 -25.51 -12.76 3.44
CA ASP A 567 -24.76 -11.57 2.98
C ASP A 567 -23.71 -11.90 1.90
N GLY A 568 -23.62 -13.17 1.48
CA GLY A 568 -22.58 -13.73 0.63
C GLY A 568 -21.73 -14.77 1.35
N GLU A 569 -21.64 -14.71 2.68
CA GLU A 569 -20.90 -15.66 3.52
C GLU A 569 -21.79 -16.81 4.04
N GLY A 570 -23.00 -16.96 3.49
CA GLY A 570 -23.94 -18.03 3.82
C GLY A 570 -25.05 -17.60 4.78
N TYR A 571 -26.14 -18.38 4.78
CA TYR A 571 -27.34 -18.10 5.57
C TYR A 571 -27.10 -18.17 7.08
N ARG A 572 -27.59 -17.17 7.80
CA ARG A 572 -27.59 -17.08 9.27
C ARG A 572 -28.99 -16.72 9.76
N GLN A 573 -29.42 -17.32 10.88
CA GLN A 573 -30.72 -17.01 11.48
C GLN A 573 -30.78 -15.56 11.96
N ALA A 574 -31.78 -14.82 11.48
CA ALA A 574 -32.03 -13.41 11.81
C ALA A 574 -33.30 -13.21 12.67
N TYR A 575 -34.25 -14.14 12.61
CA TYR A 575 -35.44 -14.16 13.47
C TYR A 575 -35.91 -15.61 13.69
N HIS A 576 -36.43 -15.89 14.88
CA HIS A 576 -37.18 -17.10 15.20
C HIS A 576 -38.29 -16.74 16.19
N GLY A 577 -39.54 -17.06 15.86
CA GLY A 577 -40.72 -16.73 16.68
C GLY A 577 -42.04 -16.79 15.91
N PRO A 578 -43.19 -16.50 16.56
CA PRO A 578 -44.52 -16.69 15.97
C PRO A 578 -45.00 -15.54 15.05
N GLU A 579 -44.27 -14.43 14.95
CA GLU A 579 -44.68 -13.29 14.13
C GLU A 579 -44.40 -13.54 12.64
N LYS A 580 -45.20 -12.89 11.77
CA LYS A 580 -45.08 -12.98 10.30
C LYS A 580 -44.29 -11.81 9.68
N GLU A 581 -43.54 -11.10 10.52
CA GLU A 581 -42.61 -10.06 10.11
C GLU A 581 -41.42 -9.99 11.08
N ALA A 582 -40.28 -9.52 10.58
CA ALA A 582 -39.08 -9.28 11.37
C ALA A 582 -38.44 -7.94 10.97
N HIS A 583 -37.80 -7.29 11.94
CA HIS A 583 -36.94 -6.13 11.69
C HIS A 583 -35.48 -6.58 11.67
N CYS A 584 -34.90 -6.68 10.48
CA CYS A 584 -33.50 -7.00 10.28
C CYS A 584 -32.69 -5.70 10.43
N ASP A 585 -31.78 -5.66 11.40
CA ASP A 585 -30.95 -4.49 11.73
C ASP A 585 -29.45 -4.81 11.64
N ARG A 586 -28.60 -3.83 11.96
CA ARG A 586 -27.12 -3.92 11.89
C ARG A 586 -26.58 -4.35 10.52
N LEU A 587 -27.38 -4.17 9.46
CA LEU A 587 -27.03 -4.52 8.09
C LEU A 587 -25.93 -3.59 7.55
N GLN A 588 -25.23 -4.07 6.52
CA GLN A 588 -24.26 -3.30 5.77
C GLN A 588 -24.96 -2.52 4.63
N PRO A 589 -24.61 -1.24 4.40
CA PRO A 589 -25.16 -0.44 3.29
C PRO A 589 -24.77 -0.93 1.90
N GLY A 590 -25.71 -0.78 0.94
CA GLY A 590 -25.56 -1.21 -0.45
C GLY A 590 -25.42 -2.73 -0.66
N THR A 591 -25.49 -3.53 0.40
CA THR A 591 -25.30 -4.99 0.34
C THR A 591 -26.61 -5.70 -0.06
N PRO A 592 -26.58 -6.58 -1.07
CA PRO A 592 -27.72 -7.43 -1.42
C PRO A 592 -27.84 -8.62 -0.46
N TYR A 593 -28.82 -8.58 0.44
CA TYR A 593 -29.11 -9.67 1.36
C TYR A 593 -30.09 -10.67 0.72
N ARG A 594 -29.72 -11.94 0.68
CA ARG A 594 -30.64 -13.04 0.33
C ARG A 594 -31.42 -13.45 1.57
N THR A 595 -32.73 -13.58 1.43
CA THR A 595 -33.67 -13.86 2.52
C THR A 595 -34.48 -15.11 2.21
N ARG A 596 -34.63 -15.99 3.21
CA ARG A 596 -35.52 -17.16 3.15
C ARG A 596 -36.14 -17.41 4.52
N VAL A 597 -37.38 -17.88 4.54
CA VAL A 597 -38.12 -18.21 5.76
C VAL A 597 -38.68 -19.63 5.67
N ARG A 598 -38.68 -20.33 6.79
CA ARG A 598 -39.41 -21.60 6.98
C ARG A 598 -40.30 -21.49 8.21
N CYS A 599 -41.18 -22.45 8.42
CA CYS A 599 -42.05 -22.51 9.59
C CYS A 599 -42.03 -23.89 10.23
N THR A 600 -42.42 -23.97 11.49
CA THR A 600 -42.34 -25.19 12.30
C THR A 600 -43.72 -25.45 12.94
N ASN A 601 -44.20 -26.69 12.85
CA ASN A 601 -45.38 -27.18 13.57
C ASN A 601 -45.01 -28.44 14.38
N ALA A 602 -46.00 -29.05 15.04
CA ALA A 602 -45.81 -30.27 15.85
C ALA A 602 -45.28 -31.52 15.09
N ALA A 603 -45.20 -31.51 13.75
CA ALA A 603 -44.56 -32.56 12.94
C ALA A 603 -43.10 -32.23 12.56
N GLY A 604 -42.70 -30.95 12.62
CA GLY A 604 -41.34 -30.50 12.33
C GLY A 604 -41.26 -29.22 11.48
N ASP A 605 -40.08 -28.98 10.93
CA ASP A 605 -39.78 -27.84 10.07
C ASP A 605 -40.29 -28.04 8.63
N SER A 606 -40.82 -26.99 8.02
CA SER A 606 -41.11 -26.91 6.59
C SER A 606 -39.86 -26.81 5.72
N ASP A 607 -40.02 -27.06 4.43
CA ASP A 607 -39.13 -26.52 3.40
C ASP A 607 -38.99 -25.00 3.49
N TRP A 608 -37.89 -24.48 2.95
CA TRP A 608 -37.65 -23.05 2.85
C TRP A 608 -38.49 -22.39 1.75
N SER A 609 -39.00 -21.19 2.03
CA SER A 609 -39.60 -20.29 1.02
C SER A 609 -38.63 -20.01 -0.14
N VAL A 610 -39.17 -19.73 -1.32
CA VAL A 610 -38.39 -19.16 -2.44
C VAL A 610 -37.59 -17.94 -1.98
N THR A 611 -36.26 -17.95 -2.17
CA THR A 611 -35.39 -16.84 -1.78
C THR A 611 -35.81 -15.51 -2.42
N GLU A 612 -35.77 -14.42 -1.64
CA GLU A 612 -35.81 -13.04 -2.16
C GLU A 612 -34.51 -12.29 -1.87
N THR A 613 -34.03 -11.49 -2.82
CA THR A 613 -32.82 -10.67 -2.67
C THR A 613 -33.20 -9.20 -2.43
N LEU A 614 -32.77 -8.65 -1.30
CA LEU A 614 -33.09 -7.31 -0.82
C LEU A 614 -31.82 -6.49 -0.61
N SER A 615 -31.60 -5.46 -1.42
CA SER A 615 -30.46 -4.55 -1.25
C SER A 615 -30.80 -3.42 -0.28
N THR A 616 -29.92 -3.17 0.69
CA THR A 616 -29.97 -1.98 1.55
C THR A 616 -29.66 -0.70 0.77
N GLU A 617 -30.14 0.45 1.24
CA GLU A 617 -29.82 1.74 0.61
C GLU A 617 -28.32 2.09 0.75
N VAL A 618 -27.78 2.81 -0.25
CA VAL A 618 -26.44 3.40 -0.16
C VAL A 618 -26.45 4.69 0.68
N THR A 619 -25.34 4.97 1.34
CA THR A 619 -25.12 6.14 2.21
C THR A 619 -23.74 6.71 1.92
N THR A 620 -23.41 7.87 2.48
CA THR A 620 -22.02 8.37 2.53
C THR A 620 -21.10 7.36 3.25
N PRO A 621 -19.77 7.40 3.01
CA PRO A 621 -18.83 6.48 3.64
C PRO A 621 -18.75 6.64 5.16
N GLY A 622 -18.20 5.64 5.84
CA GLY A 622 -17.72 5.79 7.21
C GLY A 622 -16.48 6.70 7.29
N ALA A 623 -16.07 7.05 8.51
CA ALA A 623 -14.80 7.74 8.75
C ALA A 623 -13.61 6.84 8.36
N SER A 624 -12.58 7.44 7.77
CA SER A 624 -11.28 6.78 7.59
C SER A 624 -10.55 6.63 8.94
N ASP A 625 -9.57 5.73 8.97
CA ASP A 625 -8.55 5.69 10.03
C ASP A 625 -7.92 7.08 10.27
N CYS A 626 -7.47 7.32 11.49
CA CYS A 626 -6.63 8.49 11.80
C CYS A 626 -5.36 8.46 10.89
N PRO A 627 -5.07 9.54 10.14
CA PRO A 627 -3.89 9.57 9.29
C PRO A 627 -2.61 9.48 10.13
N GLN A 628 -1.60 8.82 9.56
CA GLN A 628 -0.32 8.51 10.19
C GLN A 628 0.81 9.20 9.43
N LEU A 629 1.85 9.63 10.15
CA LEU A 629 3.06 10.19 9.57
C LEU A 629 3.87 9.09 8.85
N VAL A 630 4.23 9.33 7.60
CA VAL A 630 5.11 8.43 6.81
C VAL A 630 6.59 8.66 7.18
N SER A 631 6.93 9.89 7.56
CA SER A 631 8.24 10.30 8.06
C SER A 631 8.08 11.47 9.04
N GLU A 632 9.14 11.80 9.77
CA GLU A 632 9.13 12.99 10.63
C GLU A 632 8.75 14.26 9.86
N PRO A 633 7.91 15.16 10.43
CA PRO A 633 7.61 16.45 9.82
C PRO A 633 8.88 17.24 9.51
N ARG A 634 8.91 17.88 8.34
CA ARG A 634 9.95 18.83 7.96
C ARG A 634 9.48 20.25 8.29
N ALA A 635 10.22 21.26 7.84
CA ALA A 635 9.88 22.66 8.03
C ALA A 635 8.57 23.05 7.33
N SER A 636 8.48 22.82 6.02
CA SER A 636 7.36 23.26 5.18
C SER A 636 6.52 22.13 4.58
N VAL A 637 6.82 20.87 4.96
CA VAL A 637 6.27 19.66 4.34
C VAL A 637 6.03 18.56 5.36
N VAL A 638 4.91 17.84 5.23
CA VAL A 638 4.66 16.56 5.91
C VAL A 638 4.14 15.51 4.93
N SER A 639 4.54 14.25 5.10
CA SER A 639 4.01 13.11 4.35
C SER A 639 3.10 12.30 5.26
N VAL A 640 1.84 12.09 4.84
CA VAL A 640 0.81 11.39 5.63
C VAL A 640 0.14 10.30 4.82
N ARG A 641 -0.18 9.19 5.48
CA ARG A 641 -0.90 8.03 4.92
C ARG A 641 -2.08 7.63 5.80
N TRP A 642 -3.10 7.03 5.23
CA TRP A 642 -4.28 6.51 5.95
C TRP A 642 -4.68 5.14 5.37
N LYS A 643 -5.79 4.59 5.86
CA LYS A 643 -6.47 3.45 5.23
C LYS A 643 -7.83 3.88 4.70
N SER A 644 -8.38 3.12 3.76
CA SER A 644 -9.79 3.21 3.39
C SER A 644 -10.69 3.02 4.64
N PRO A 645 -11.83 3.73 4.73
CA PRO A 645 -12.85 3.38 5.72
C PRO A 645 -13.28 1.92 5.54
N GLU A 646 -13.56 1.24 6.65
CA GLU A 646 -14.03 -0.17 6.67
C GLU A 646 -15.39 -0.34 5.96
N CYS A 647 -16.20 0.71 5.95
CA CYS A 647 -17.48 0.76 5.26
C CYS A 647 -17.51 1.93 4.28
N THR A 648 -17.59 1.64 2.98
CA THR A 648 -17.66 2.65 1.91
C THR A 648 -19.05 3.29 1.75
N GLY A 649 -20.01 2.92 2.61
CA GLY A 649 -21.41 3.31 2.49
C GLY A 649 -22.19 2.58 1.39
N GLY A 650 -21.63 1.50 0.83
CA GLY A 650 -22.28 0.68 -0.20
C GLY A 650 -22.10 1.17 -1.64
N ALA A 651 -21.39 2.28 -1.84
CA ALA A 651 -20.97 2.78 -3.14
C ALA A 651 -19.42 2.80 -3.22
N ALA A 652 -18.88 2.89 -4.44
CA ALA A 652 -17.45 3.06 -4.65
C ALA A 652 -17.01 4.47 -4.19
N LEU A 653 -15.83 4.55 -3.58
CA LEU A 653 -15.20 5.83 -3.22
C LEU A 653 -14.81 6.61 -4.49
N THR A 654 -15.11 7.90 -4.49
CA THR A 654 -14.83 8.83 -5.59
C THR A 654 -13.57 9.65 -5.34
N GLU A 655 -13.33 10.06 -4.09
CA GLU A 655 -12.13 10.78 -3.65
C GLU A 655 -11.97 10.71 -2.12
N TYR A 656 -10.75 10.95 -1.65
CA TYR A 656 -10.48 11.43 -0.29
C TYR A 656 -10.19 12.93 -0.34
N ARG A 657 -10.69 13.66 0.65
CA ARG A 657 -10.35 15.05 0.93
C ARG A 657 -9.50 15.09 2.19
N VAL A 658 -8.30 15.66 2.11
CA VAL A 658 -7.43 15.87 3.27
C VAL A 658 -7.50 17.34 3.65
N GLU A 659 -7.92 17.63 4.87
CA GLU A 659 -8.12 18.98 5.37
C GLU A 659 -7.13 19.25 6.51
N LEU A 660 -6.59 20.47 6.53
CA LEU A 660 -5.52 20.93 7.40
C LEU A 660 -5.95 22.22 8.09
N ALA A 661 -5.78 22.31 9.41
CA ALA A 661 -5.93 23.55 10.19
C ALA A 661 -4.65 23.88 10.96
N GLY A 662 -4.24 25.15 10.94
CA GLY A 662 -3.14 25.68 11.74
C GLY A 662 -3.57 26.14 13.14
N GLU A 663 -2.71 26.91 13.79
CA GLU A 663 -2.98 27.57 15.08
C GLU A 663 -4.00 28.72 14.96
N ASP A 664 -4.13 29.31 13.78
CA ASP A 664 -5.18 30.25 13.40
C ASP A 664 -6.59 29.61 13.33
N GLY A 665 -6.64 28.26 13.32
CA GLY A 665 -7.87 27.49 13.15
C GLY A 665 -8.44 27.50 11.73
N ALA A 666 -7.78 28.14 10.76
CA ALA A 666 -8.26 28.23 9.38
C ALA A 666 -8.09 26.90 8.67
N VAL A 667 -9.18 26.36 8.10
CA VAL A 667 -9.17 25.06 7.41
C VAL A 667 -8.83 25.25 5.93
N ARG A 668 -7.75 24.62 5.46
CA ARG A 668 -7.36 24.53 4.05
C ARG A 668 -7.49 23.08 3.56
N LEU A 669 -8.09 22.89 2.39
CA LEU A 669 -8.06 21.63 1.65
C LEU A 669 -6.66 21.41 1.10
N ALA A 670 -5.99 20.35 1.54
CA ALA A 670 -4.57 20.08 1.30
C ALA A 670 -4.31 19.01 0.23
N TYR A 671 -5.25 18.07 0.03
CA TYR A 671 -5.22 17.07 -1.03
C TYR A 671 -6.64 16.62 -1.41
N THR A 672 -6.84 16.30 -2.68
CA THR A 672 -8.04 15.66 -3.25
C THR A 672 -7.62 14.55 -4.21
N GLY A 673 -8.07 13.32 -3.98
CA GLY A 673 -7.78 12.20 -4.89
C GLY A 673 -7.98 10.83 -4.25
N LEU A 674 -7.74 9.76 -5.01
CA LEU A 674 -7.99 8.36 -4.58
C LEU A 674 -6.83 7.68 -3.86
N GLN A 675 -5.63 8.28 -3.82
CA GLN A 675 -4.49 7.67 -3.14
C GLN A 675 -4.63 7.83 -1.62
N CYS A 676 -4.31 6.78 -0.86
CA CYS A 676 -4.35 6.79 0.61
C CYS A 676 -3.05 7.34 1.25
N GLU A 677 -2.32 8.18 0.50
CA GLU A 677 -1.09 8.85 0.92
C GLU A 677 -0.98 10.19 0.18
N CYS A 678 -0.55 11.25 0.86
CA CYS A 678 -0.25 12.54 0.24
C CYS A 678 0.90 13.27 0.94
N ILE A 679 1.54 14.18 0.19
CA ILE A 679 2.58 15.08 0.69
C ILE A 679 1.98 16.48 0.78
N VAL A 680 1.67 16.93 1.99
CA VAL A 680 1.13 18.28 2.25
C VAL A 680 2.29 19.27 2.32
N ARG A 681 2.12 20.41 1.65
CA ARG A 681 3.13 21.45 1.43
C ARG A 681 2.66 22.80 1.94
N ASP A 682 3.55 23.79 1.88
CA ASP A 682 3.29 25.19 2.26
C ASP A 682 2.86 25.30 3.73
N LEU A 683 3.52 24.51 4.59
CA LEU A 683 3.38 24.62 6.03
C LEU A 683 4.32 25.71 6.57
N VAL A 684 3.89 26.40 7.61
CA VAL A 684 4.73 27.34 8.36
C VAL A 684 5.64 26.54 9.29
N PRO A 685 6.97 26.75 9.27
CA PRO A 685 7.89 26.00 10.15
C PRO A 685 7.69 26.38 11.64
N GLY A 686 7.84 25.39 12.52
CA GLY A 686 7.66 25.54 13.97
C GLY A 686 6.22 25.51 14.49
N CYS A 687 5.20 25.61 13.63
CA CYS A 687 3.79 25.67 14.02
C CYS A 687 3.15 24.29 14.26
N GLN A 688 2.16 24.23 15.17
CA GLN A 688 1.29 23.06 15.32
C GLN A 688 0.19 23.04 14.24
N TYR A 689 -0.09 21.83 13.74
CA TYR A 689 -1.14 21.56 12.75
C TYR A 689 -2.05 20.41 13.19
N ARG A 690 -3.30 20.47 12.72
CA ARG A 690 -4.29 19.39 12.80
C ARG A 690 -4.68 18.98 11.39
N LEU A 691 -4.64 17.69 11.07
CA LEU A 691 -4.96 17.14 9.76
C LEU A 691 -5.91 15.96 9.87
N TRP A 692 -6.98 15.95 9.10
CA TRP A 692 -7.94 14.85 9.01
C TRP A 692 -8.28 14.49 7.56
N VAL A 693 -8.89 13.33 7.36
CA VAL A 693 -9.27 12.82 6.05
C VAL A 693 -10.75 12.49 6.01
N THR A 694 -11.42 12.93 4.96
CA THR A 694 -12.85 12.69 4.71
C THR A 694 -12.99 11.88 3.43
N ALA A 695 -13.55 10.68 3.50
CA ALA A 695 -13.82 9.84 2.34
C ALA A 695 -15.16 10.24 1.68
N CYS A 696 -15.18 10.30 0.35
CA CYS A 696 -16.35 10.65 -0.44
C CYS A 696 -16.77 9.49 -1.37
N ASN A 697 -18.07 9.35 -1.62
CA ASN A 697 -18.63 8.48 -2.65
C ASN A 697 -19.69 9.24 -3.48
N SER A 698 -20.47 8.52 -4.29
CA SER A 698 -21.53 9.11 -5.13
C SER A 698 -22.72 9.70 -4.36
N VAL A 699 -22.89 9.39 -3.07
CA VAL A 699 -23.90 10.00 -2.18
C VAL A 699 -23.36 11.29 -1.57
N GLY A 700 -22.06 11.37 -1.31
CA GLY A 700 -21.39 12.57 -0.80
C GLY A 700 -20.19 12.26 0.11
N ALA A 701 -19.79 13.26 0.89
CA ALA A 701 -18.73 13.15 1.89
C ALA A 701 -19.23 12.43 3.16
N GLY A 702 -18.42 11.52 3.69
CA GLY A 702 -18.61 10.91 5.01
C GLY A 702 -18.25 11.85 6.16
N PRO A 703 -18.26 11.36 7.41
CA PRO A 703 -17.68 12.09 8.54
C PRO A 703 -16.14 12.12 8.43
N PRO A 704 -15.48 13.18 8.94
CA PRO A 704 -14.03 13.26 8.96
C PRO A 704 -13.41 12.22 9.90
N SER A 705 -12.19 11.78 9.60
CA SER A 705 -11.37 10.96 10.50
C SER A 705 -11.05 11.70 11.80
N ALA A 706 -10.56 10.96 12.81
CA ALA A 706 -9.83 11.60 13.90
C ALA A 706 -8.66 12.42 13.36
N ALA A 707 -8.41 13.60 13.95
CA ALA A 707 -7.40 14.53 13.46
C ALA A 707 -6.01 14.21 14.03
N LEU A 708 -5.07 13.89 13.14
CA LEU A 708 -3.64 13.82 13.44
C LEU A 708 -3.15 15.19 13.89
N ARG A 709 -2.47 15.23 15.03
CA ARG A 709 -1.75 16.41 15.52
C ARG A 709 -0.26 16.24 15.27
N PHE A 710 0.38 17.25 14.69
CA PHE A 710 1.83 17.27 14.51
C PHE A 710 2.35 18.71 14.57
N THR A 711 3.66 18.87 14.76
CA THR A 711 4.35 20.17 14.72
C THR A 711 5.43 20.09 13.65
N THR A 712 5.54 21.09 12.79
CA THR A 712 6.64 21.19 11.82
C THR A 712 7.96 21.47 12.52
N LYS A 713 9.07 20.98 11.96
CA LYS A 713 10.40 21.33 12.51
C LYS A 713 10.68 22.82 12.31
N PRO A 714 11.40 23.49 13.22
CA PRO A 714 11.92 24.82 12.98
C PRO A 714 12.76 24.91 11.70
N ALA A 715 12.66 26.03 11.00
CA ALA A 715 13.56 26.41 9.90
C ALA A 715 14.45 27.57 10.34
N PRO A 716 15.64 27.77 9.74
CA PRO A 716 16.32 29.06 9.80
C PRO A 716 15.41 30.18 9.24
N PRO A 717 15.59 31.44 9.64
CA PRO A 717 14.73 32.52 9.18
C PRO A 717 14.86 32.80 7.68
N ASP A 718 13.79 33.32 7.07
CA ASP A 718 13.87 33.96 5.77
C ASP A 718 14.80 35.19 5.79
N ALA A 719 15.16 35.66 4.59
CA ALA A 719 15.96 36.87 4.44
C ALA A 719 15.22 38.10 5.02
N PRO A 720 15.91 38.98 5.79
CA PRO A 720 15.39 40.31 6.12
C PRO A 720 15.16 41.14 4.86
N ASP A 721 14.27 42.13 4.94
CA ASP A 721 14.07 43.11 3.86
C ASP A 721 15.37 43.84 3.52
N LEU A 722 15.48 44.31 2.27
CA LEU A 722 16.61 45.10 1.78
C LEU A 722 16.89 46.31 2.70
N PRO A 723 18.00 46.33 3.46
CA PRO A 723 18.18 47.27 4.56
C PRO A 723 18.12 48.73 4.12
N SER A 724 17.63 49.58 5.02
CA SER A 724 17.66 51.03 4.85
C SER A 724 18.91 51.61 5.50
N VAL A 725 19.48 52.66 4.89
CA VAL A 725 20.70 53.29 5.38
C VAL A 725 20.52 54.79 5.47
N ARG A 726 20.93 55.36 6.60
CA ARG A 726 21.02 56.79 6.85
C ARG A 726 22.48 57.16 7.06
N VAL A 727 23.06 57.92 6.14
CA VAL A 727 24.39 58.52 6.34
C VAL A 727 24.29 59.52 7.50
N GLU A 728 25.17 59.39 8.49
CA GLU A 728 25.25 60.33 9.62
C GLU A 728 26.45 61.28 9.49
N SER A 729 27.53 60.85 8.82
CA SER A 729 28.65 61.69 8.40
C SER A 729 29.36 61.09 7.17
N PRO A 730 30.27 61.80 6.49
CA PRO A 730 31.11 61.19 5.44
C PRO A 730 31.96 59.99 5.89
N LYS A 731 32.10 59.78 7.21
CA LYS A 731 32.85 58.64 7.82
C LYS A 731 31.95 57.66 8.59
N SER A 732 30.61 57.82 8.58
CA SER A 732 29.69 56.94 9.32
C SER A 732 28.26 56.88 8.75
N ALA A 733 27.67 55.68 8.79
CA ALA A 733 26.30 55.43 8.33
C ALA A 733 25.57 54.45 9.25
N ARG A 734 24.29 54.71 9.52
CA ARG A 734 23.42 53.86 10.33
C ARG A 734 22.49 53.03 9.46
N LEU A 735 22.48 51.73 9.73
CA LEU A 735 21.63 50.73 9.10
C LEU A 735 20.37 50.51 9.95
N TYR A 736 19.24 50.25 9.30
CA TYR A 736 18.01 49.77 9.94
C TYR A 736 17.33 48.71 9.07
N TRP A 737 16.78 47.68 9.71
CA TRP A 737 16.12 46.55 9.04
C TRP A 737 14.89 46.07 9.82
N SER A 738 14.08 45.24 9.18
CA SER A 738 12.91 44.57 9.75
C SER A 738 13.26 43.17 10.25
N THR A 739 12.43 42.64 11.16
CA THR A 739 12.35 41.19 11.38
C THR A 739 11.71 40.54 10.14
N PRO A 740 12.26 39.43 9.60
CA PRO A 740 11.63 38.71 8.48
C PRO A 740 10.19 38.29 8.79
N ALA A 741 9.36 38.13 7.75
CA ALA A 741 7.97 37.71 7.93
C ALA A 741 7.84 36.25 8.42
N PHE A 742 8.66 35.34 7.87
CA PHE A 742 8.62 33.90 8.18
C PHE A 742 9.94 33.47 8.83
N ASN A 743 9.94 33.44 10.17
CA ASN A 743 11.16 33.17 10.94
C ASN A 743 11.37 31.69 11.30
N GLY A 744 10.32 30.86 11.25
CA GLY A 744 10.35 29.42 11.58
C GLY A 744 10.61 29.06 13.06
N ALA A 745 11.22 29.97 13.82
CA ALA A 745 11.37 30.04 15.27
C ALA A 745 11.76 31.48 15.64
N PRO A 746 11.66 31.91 16.91
CA PRO A 746 12.06 33.26 17.33
C PRO A 746 13.50 33.60 16.92
N VAL A 747 13.69 34.77 16.29
CA VAL A 747 15.01 35.29 15.93
C VAL A 747 15.77 35.64 17.21
N LEU A 748 17.03 35.20 17.30
CA LEU A 748 17.90 35.38 18.47
C LEU A 748 18.91 36.52 18.26
N GLU A 749 19.38 36.70 17.02
CA GLU A 749 20.36 37.71 16.64
C GLU A 749 20.30 37.98 15.13
N TYR A 750 20.84 39.12 14.71
CA TYR A 750 21.14 39.48 13.33
C TYR A 750 22.65 39.55 13.14
N GLN A 751 23.12 39.19 11.94
CA GLN A 751 24.51 39.38 11.50
C GLN A 751 24.50 40.33 10.31
N VAL A 752 25.33 41.39 10.38
CA VAL A 752 25.49 42.40 9.32
C VAL A 752 26.89 42.29 8.74
N GLU A 753 26.99 42.27 7.42
CA GLU A 753 28.25 42.28 6.69
C GLU A 753 28.33 43.45 5.70
N MET A 754 29.56 43.90 5.45
CA MET A 754 29.90 45.01 4.57
C MET A 754 31.02 44.63 3.61
N SER A 755 30.91 45.05 2.34
CA SER A 755 32.00 45.11 1.36
C SER A 755 32.28 46.57 0.99
N ALA A 756 33.53 46.88 0.63
CA ALA A 756 34.04 48.23 0.35
C ALA A 756 34.57 48.41 -1.09
N THR A 757 34.37 47.39 -1.93
CA THR A 757 34.99 47.25 -3.26
C THR A 757 33.96 46.88 -4.30
N ASN A 758 33.29 45.72 -4.14
CA ASN A 758 32.22 45.26 -5.03
C ASN A 758 31.30 44.23 -4.34
N VAL A 759 30.15 43.96 -4.96
CA VAL A 759 29.19 42.89 -4.66
C VAL A 759 29.83 41.49 -4.66
N ASP A 760 30.85 41.27 -5.51
CA ASP A 760 31.50 39.95 -5.68
C ASP A 760 32.68 39.70 -4.73
N ASP A 761 33.05 40.66 -3.88
CA ASP A 761 34.24 40.60 -3.03
C ASP A 761 33.92 40.11 -1.59
N SER A 762 34.98 39.90 -0.80
CA SER A 762 34.96 39.43 0.57
C SER A 762 34.24 40.39 1.54
N PHE A 763 32.96 40.09 1.77
CA PHE A 763 32.14 40.68 2.83
C PHE A 763 32.74 40.43 4.23
N VAL A 764 32.81 41.47 5.06
CA VAL A 764 33.33 41.44 6.43
C VAL A 764 32.21 41.73 7.43
N GLN A 765 32.12 40.95 8.51
CA GLN A 765 31.13 41.16 9.57
C GLN A 765 31.39 42.47 10.33
N VAL A 766 30.41 43.38 10.33
CA VAL A 766 30.47 44.68 11.03
C VAL A 766 29.60 44.72 12.29
N TYR A 767 28.57 43.86 12.39
CA TYR A 767 27.73 43.74 13.58
C TYR A 767 27.19 42.32 13.77
N ARG A 768 26.97 41.96 15.03
CA ARG A 768 26.24 40.76 15.46
C ARG A 768 25.52 41.05 16.78
N GLY A 769 24.20 40.84 16.83
CA GLY A 769 23.39 41.11 18.02
C GLY A 769 21.88 41.19 17.74
N PRO A 770 21.04 41.37 18.77
CA PRO A 770 19.58 41.30 18.65
C PRO A 770 18.89 42.59 18.18
N GLU A 771 19.62 43.71 18.04
CA GLU A 771 19.02 45.00 17.67
C GLU A 771 18.68 45.04 16.16
N LEU A 772 17.68 45.85 15.80
CA LEU A 772 17.26 46.10 14.41
C LEU A 772 17.99 47.30 13.75
N THR A 773 19.10 47.74 14.35
CA THR A 773 19.91 48.86 13.86
C THR A 773 21.38 48.68 14.20
N CYS A 774 22.27 49.29 13.41
CA CYS A 774 23.71 49.31 13.65
C CYS A 774 24.30 50.62 13.13
N LEU A 775 25.19 51.26 13.89
CA LEU A 775 26.06 52.32 13.39
C LEU A 775 27.36 51.72 12.87
N VAL A 776 27.68 51.95 11.59
CA VAL A 776 28.96 51.60 10.99
C VAL A 776 29.82 52.85 10.90
N GLU A 777 30.96 52.84 11.59
CA GLU A 777 31.92 53.95 11.69
C GLU A 777 33.24 53.65 10.97
N ARG A 778 34.06 54.70 10.78
CA ARG A 778 35.37 54.66 10.11
C ARG A 778 35.27 54.27 8.63
N LEU A 779 34.16 54.65 7.99
CA LEU A 779 33.97 54.56 6.55
C LEU A 779 34.85 55.60 5.84
N THR A 780 35.26 55.29 4.61
CA THR A 780 36.03 56.19 3.75
C THR A 780 35.04 57.09 2.96
N PRO A 781 35.19 58.42 3.01
CA PRO A 781 34.37 59.32 2.20
C PRO A 781 34.48 59.05 0.69
N PHE A 782 33.42 59.32 -0.06
CA PHE A 782 33.31 59.03 -1.51
C PHE A 782 33.64 57.58 -1.92
N THR A 783 33.51 56.62 -1.01
CA THR A 783 33.66 55.18 -1.29
C THR A 783 32.28 54.51 -1.30
N PRO A 784 31.98 53.63 -2.27
CA PRO A 784 30.77 52.81 -2.26
C PRO A 784 30.93 51.66 -1.25
N TYR A 785 29.90 51.46 -0.42
CA TYR A 785 29.80 50.35 0.51
C TYR A 785 28.55 49.52 0.21
N PHE A 786 28.70 48.20 0.32
CA PHE A 786 27.65 47.22 0.04
C PHE A 786 27.32 46.47 1.33
N PHE A 787 26.07 46.54 1.78
CA PHE A 787 25.61 45.96 3.05
C PHE A 787 24.64 44.81 2.83
N ARG A 788 24.78 43.74 3.62
CA ARG A 788 23.82 42.62 3.68
C ARG A 788 23.59 42.16 5.12
N ILE A 789 22.40 41.65 5.40
CA ILE A 789 21.96 41.27 6.76
C ILE A 789 21.29 39.90 6.72
N CYS A 790 21.56 39.04 7.69
CA CYS A 790 20.79 37.81 7.89
C CYS A 790 20.32 37.71 9.35
N ALA A 791 19.24 36.96 9.57
CA ALA A 791 18.72 36.66 10.90
C ALA A 791 19.09 35.22 11.30
N ASN A 792 19.41 34.99 12.57
CA ASN A 792 19.70 33.66 13.12
C ASN A 792 18.65 33.29 14.16
N ASN A 793 18.28 32.00 14.21
CA ASN A 793 17.43 31.44 15.26
C ASN A 793 17.99 30.09 15.76
N ALA A 794 17.21 29.38 16.59
CA ALA A 794 17.59 28.07 17.12
C ALA A 794 17.82 26.95 16.07
N ALA A 795 17.36 27.13 14.83
CA ALA A 795 17.62 26.22 13.70
C ALA A 795 18.87 26.60 12.88
N GLY A 796 19.43 27.80 13.09
CA GLY A 796 20.65 28.26 12.44
C GLY A 796 20.55 29.65 11.82
N ARG A 797 21.50 29.97 10.94
CA ARG A 797 21.55 31.22 10.15
C ARG A 797 20.61 31.14 8.95
N GLY A 798 19.79 32.16 8.79
CA GLY A 798 18.89 32.36 7.67
C GLY A 798 19.58 32.79 6.38
N ILE A 799 18.77 33.23 5.41
CA ILE A 799 19.27 33.73 4.13
C ILE A 799 19.72 35.20 4.29
N TRP A 800 20.69 35.63 3.47
CA TRP A 800 21.07 37.05 3.39
C TRP A 800 19.99 37.88 2.70
N SER A 801 19.75 39.10 3.20
CA SER A 801 18.98 40.14 2.54
C SER A 801 19.51 40.42 1.13
N GLY A 802 18.69 41.12 0.32
CA GLY A 802 19.24 41.86 -0.82
C GLY A 802 20.40 42.75 -0.38
N ILE A 803 21.37 42.94 -1.27
CA ILE A 803 22.54 43.78 -1.01
C ILE A 803 22.15 45.24 -1.25
N ARG A 804 22.42 46.10 -0.27
CA ARG A 804 22.20 47.54 -0.34
C ARG A 804 23.52 48.27 -0.59
N ASP A 805 23.60 48.96 -1.71
CA ASP A 805 24.67 49.90 -2.03
C ASP A 805 24.44 51.28 -1.40
N VAL A 806 25.53 51.93 -0.98
CA VAL A 806 25.56 53.33 -0.50
C VAL A 806 26.89 53.96 -0.90
N LEU A 807 26.84 55.04 -1.69
CA LEU A 807 27.99 55.92 -1.90
C LEU A 807 28.08 56.91 -0.74
N MET A 808 29.18 56.88 0.02
CA MET A 808 29.43 57.91 1.05
C MET A 808 29.62 59.29 0.40
N PRO A 809 29.14 60.38 1.02
CA PRO A 809 29.32 61.72 0.46
C PRO A 809 30.79 62.12 0.38
N ARG A 810 31.08 63.10 -0.48
CA ARG A 810 32.40 63.76 -0.55
C ARG A 810 32.75 64.44 0.78
N ALA A 811 34.04 64.65 1.02
CA ALA A 811 34.53 65.33 2.22
C ALA A 811 35.76 66.23 1.91
N PRO A 812 36.17 67.11 2.83
CA PRO A 812 37.52 67.67 2.84
C PRO A 812 38.59 66.55 2.82
N PRO A 813 39.80 66.80 2.31
CA PRO A 813 40.78 65.74 2.08
C PRO A 813 41.28 65.06 3.37
N GLY A 814 41.86 63.88 3.24
CA GLY A 814 42.54 63.20 4.34
C GLY A 814 43.82 63.92 4.79
N ALA A 815 44.39 63.47 5.91
CA ALA A 815 45.66 64.00 6.42
C ALA A 815 46.85 63.67 5.48
N PRO A 816 47.65 64.66 5.03
CA PRO A 816 48.89 64.41 4.30
C PRO A 816 49.87 63.55 5.09
N ALA A 817 50.49 62.56 4.43
CA ALA A 817 51.33 61.55 5.09
C ALA A 817 52.75 61.52 4.54
N GLY A 818 53.74 61.12 5.36
CA GLY A 818 55.15 61.02 4.94
C GLY A 818 55.83 62.38 4.73
N LEU A 819 55.52 63.33 5.62
CA LEU A 819 56.13 64.66 5.68
C LEU A 819 57.64 64.52 5.99
N ARG A 820 58.47 65.07 5.10
CA ARG A 820 59.94 65.05 5.15
C ARG A 820 60.49 66.43 4.76
N HIS A 821 61.73 66.72 5.14
CA HIS A 821 62.32 68.05 4.91
C HIS A 821 63.78 67.98 4.46
N GLU A 822 64.17 68.96 3.66
CA GLU A 822 65.56 69.34 3.39
C GLU A 822 65.83 70.71 4.02
N SER A 823 67.00 70.88 4.64
CA SER A 823 67.32 72.08 5.42
C SER A 823 68.56 72.81 4.91
N THR A 824 68.45 74.14 4.82
CA THR A 824 69.59 75.05 4.75
C THR A 824 69.80 75.70 6.14
N ALA A 825 70.59 76.77 6.22
CA ALA A 825 70.70 77.56 7.46
C ALA A 825 69.53 78.55 7.66
N GLU A 826 68.77 78.89 6.61
CA GLU A 826 67.74 79.94 6.64
C GLU A 826 66.42 79.52 5.94
N SER A 827 66.32 78.26 5.52
CA SER A 827 65.14 77.72 4.82
C SER A 827 64.94 76.21 5.03
N LEU A 828 63.68 75.79 4.92
CA LEU A 828 63.22 74.41 4.91
C LEU A 828 62.44 74.16 3.62
N ARG A 829 62.85 73.16 2.83
CA ARG A 829 62.01 72.60 1.74
C ARG A 829 61.30 71.36 2.25
N LEU A 830 59.99 71.45 2.35
CA LEU A 830 59.10 70.44 2.86
C LEU A 830 58.50 69.66 1.70
N TYR A 831 58.35 68.35 1.88
CA TYR A 831 57.71 67.45 0.93
C TYR A 831 56.81 66.47 1.67
N TRP A 832 55.66 66.10 1.10
CA TRP A 832 54.75 65.09 1.67
C TRP A 832 54.28 64.10 0.58
N ARG A 833 53.26 63.30 0.88
CA ARG A 833 52.48 62.54 -0.12
C ARG A 833 51.09 63.14 -0.20
N VAL A 834 50.52 63.13 -1.40
CA VAL A 834 49.14 63.54 -1.67
C VAL A 834 48.19 62.65 -0.83
N PRO A 835 47.30 63.23 0.00
CA PRO A 835 46.32 62.47 0.77
C PRO A 835 45.16 61.97 -0.10
N PRO A 836 44.30 61.08 0.42
CA PRO A 836 43.01 60.78 -0.20
C PRO A 836 42.20 62.06 -0.44
N ASN A 837 41.73 62.25 -1.67
CA ASN A 837 41.04 63.47 -2.10
C ASN A 837 39.56 63.50 -1.69
N HIS A 838 39.01 62.37 -1.22
CA HIS A 838 37.61 62.21 -0.79
C HIS A 838 36.57 62.68 -1.82
N GLY A 839 36.87 62.48 -3.11
CA GLY A 839 35.94 62.72 -4.22
C GLY A 839 35.89 64.12 -4.79
N ALA A 840 36.74 65.04 -4.30
CA ALA A 840 36.93 66.37 -4.88
C ALA A 840 38.43 66.69 -5.02
N GLU A 841 38.81 67.42 -6.06
CA GLU A 841 40.23 67.68 -6.35
C GLU A 841 40.90 68.57 -5.29
N ILE A 842 42.14 68.24 -4.94
CA ILE A 842 42.94 69.06 -4.01
C ILE A 842 43.40 70.30 -4.76
N LEU A 843 43.05 71.47 -4.23
CA LEU A 843 43.34 72.78 -4.83
C LEU A 843 44.69 73.34 -4.35
N SER A 844 44.98 73.19 -3.05
CA SER A 844 46.21 73.68 -2.40
C SER A 844 46.51 72.88 -1.12
N TYR A 845 47.63 73.17 -0.49
CA TYR A 845 47.97 72.71 0.86
C TYR A 845 48.28 73.91 1.76
N ARG A 846 47.81 73.86 3.01
CA ARG A 846 48.23 74.76 4.09
C ARG A 846 49.32 74.09 4.93
N VAL A 847 50.42 74.80 5.10
CA VAL A 847 51.57 74.40 5.94
C VAL A 847 51.58 75.32 7.16
N LYS A 848 51.42 74.77 8.36
CA LYS A 848 51.64 75.50 9.62
C LYS A 848 53.07 75.27 10.10
N ILE A 849 53.79 76.35 10.37
CA ILE A 849 55.14 76.35 10.97
C ILE A 849 55.16 77.37 12.10
N ARG A 850 55.47 76.96 13.33
CA ARG A 850 55.22 77.77 14.55
C ARG A 850 53.75 78.21 14.56
N GLU A 851 53.46 79.51 14.53
CA GLU A 851 52.11 80.08 14.38
C GLU A 851 51.84 80.64 12.97
N GLU A 852 52.81 80.57 12.06
CA GLU A 852 52.66 81.06 10.68
C GLU A 852 52.01 80.01 9.78
N LEU A 853 51.19 80.48 8.84
CA LEU A 853 50.45 79.66 7.88
C LEU A 853 50.83 80.06 6.45
N PHE A 854 51.37 79.10 5.71
CA PHE A 854 51.71 79.25 4.29
C PHE A 854 50.76 78.40 3.46
N GLU A 855 50.34 78.88 2.29
CA GLU A 855 49.55 78.09 1.33
C GLU A 855 50.39 77.80 0.06
N THR A 856 50.21 76.64 -0.57
CA THR A 856 50.93 76.26 -1.79
C THR A 856 50.30 76.83 -3.05
N GLU A 857 51.14 77.06 -4.06
CA GLU A 857 50.68 77.35 -5.41
C GLU A 857 50.21 76.05 -6.07
N GLY A 858 48.89 75.86 -6.04
CA GLY A 858 48.23 74.67 -6.55
C GLY A 858 48.46 73.40 -5.72
N ALA A 859 48.07 72.27 -6.30
CA ALA A 859 48.11 70.92 -5.72
C ALA A 859 49.52 70.30 -5.58
N THR A 860 50.57 71.12 -5.53
CA THR A 860 51.97 70.68 -5.47
C THR A 860 52.29 70.14 -4.06
N PRO A 861 52.76 68.88 -3.89
CA PRO A 861 53.00 68.27 -2.57
C PRO A 861 54.37 68.66 -1.97
N GLU A 862 54.79 69.92 -2.18
CA GLU A 862 56.00 70.50 -1.63
C GLU A 862 55.85 71.99 -1.34
N ARG A 863 56.67 72.52 -0.41
CA ARG A 863 56.80 73.96 -0.16
C ARG A 863 58.20 74.31 0.33
N LEU A 864 58.82 75.31 -0.30
CA LEU A 864 59.97 76.01 0.28
C LEU A 864 59.46 77.11 1.23
N VAL A 865 60.03 77.19 2.43
CA VAL A 865 59.84 78.29 3.38
C VAL A 865 61.22 78.85 3.72
N GLU A 866 61.37 80.17 3.59
CA GLU A 866 62.63 80.90 3.75
C GLU A 866 62.50 81.97 4.85
N GLY A 867 63.62 82.57 5.26
CA GLY A 867 63.66 83.57 6.35
C GLY A 867 63.66 82.96 7.75
N LEU A 868 63.94 81.66 7.86
CA LEU A 868 63.94 80.93 9.13
C LEU A 868 65.24 81.19 9.92
N GLU A 869 65.14 81.19 11.24
CA GLU A 869 66.28 81.29 12.14
C GLU A 869 67.17 80.02 12.05
N PRO A 870 68.51 80.15 11.97
CA PRO A 870 69.46 79.03 11.94
C PRO A 870 69.49 78.17 13.21
N ASP A 871 70.01 76.94 13.08
CA ASP A 871 70.19 75.93 14.16
C ASP A 871 68.94 75.70 15.04
N THR A 872 67.75 75.94 14.49
CA THR A 872 66.48 76.01 15.22
C THR A 872 65.53 74.90 14.77
N VAL A 873 64.79 74.33 15.72
CA VAL A 873 63.79 73.28 15.47
C VAL A 873 62.39 73.89 15.38
N TYR A 874 61.65 73.46 14.35
CA TYR A 874 60.31 73.90 14.01
C TYR A 874 59.34 72.72 14.09
N ALA A 875 58.19 72.93 14.71
CA ALA A 875 57.03 72.05 14.54
C ALA A 875 56.35 72.38 13.21
N VAL A 876 56.12 71.37 12.37
CA VAL A 876 55.52 71.50 11.04
C VAL A 876 54.33 70.55 10.91
N ARG A 877 53.21 71.08 10.43
CA ARG A 877 52.03 70.31 10.02
C ARG A 877 51.55 70.77 8.65
N VAL A 878 50.94 69.87 7.87
CA VAL A 878 50.35 70.17 6.56
C VAL A 878 48.93 69.65 6.49
N ALA A 879 47.99 70.43 5.96
CA ALA A 879 46.63 70.01 5.61
C ALA A 879 46.36 70.31 4.13
N ALA A 880 45.57 69.47 3.46
CA ALA A 880 45.15 69.71 2.07
C ALA A 880 43.80 70.44 2.02
N LEU A 881 43.58 71.26 0.99
CA LEU A 881 42.36 72.04 0.76
C LEU A 881 41.67 71.53 -0.52
N ASN A 882 40.35 71.29 -0.48
CA ASN A 882 39.53 71.07 -1.68
C ASN A 882 38.29 72.00 -1.68
N GLU A 883 37.38 71.82 -2.64
CA GLU A 883 36.14 72.62 -2.77
C GLU A 883 35.24 72.58 -1.52
N LEU A 884 35.38 71.56 -0.66
CA LEU A 884 34.60 71.37 0.57
C LEU A 884 35.30 71.92 1.82
N GLY A 885 36.52 72.45 1.68
CA GLY A 885 37.28 73.09 2.75
C GLY A 885 38.58 72.38 3.11
N LEU A 886 39.07 72.69 4.32
CA LEU A 886 40.37 72.22 4.81
C LEU A 886 40.25 70.82 5.41
N GLY A 887 41.10 69.92 4.93
CA GLY A 887 41.22 68.56 5.41
C GLY A 887 41.89 68.43 6.78
N GLU A 888 42.06 67.19 7.20
CA GLU A 888 42.73 66.87 8.47
C GLU A 888 44.23 67.26 8.40
N TRP A 889 44.78 67.76 9.51
CA TRP A 889 46.20 68.08 9.59
C TRP A 889 47.05 66.81 9.67
N SER A 890 48.21 66.83 9.04
CA SER A 890 49.24 65.80 9.19
C SER A 890 49.68 65.67 10.65
N GLU A 891 50.25 64.51 10.97
CA GLU A 891 51.09 64.36 12.15
C GLU A 891 52.19 65.43 12.21
N GLU A 892 52.56 65.80 13.42
CA GLU A 892 53.52 66.87 13.67
C GLU A 892 54.96 66.41 13.45
N THR A 893 55.57 66.91 12.38
CA THR A 893 56.97 66.59 12.06
C THR A 893 57.88 67.69 12.57
N ARG A 894 58.93 67.32 13.30
CA ARG A 894 59.99 68.25 13.71
C ARG A 894 60.99 68.42 12.57
N ALA A 895 61.18 69.66 12.12
CA ALA A 895 62.14 70.02 11.08
C ALA A 895 63.19 71.00 11.63
N ALA A 896 64.46 70.82 11.28
CA ALA A 896 65.55 71.61 11.85
C ALA A 896 66.35 72.36 10.78
N THR A 897 66.49 73.68 10.92
CA THR A 897 67.48 74.45 10.16
C THR A 897 68.88 74.11 10.61
N ARG A 898 69.87 74.27 9.72
CA ARG A 898 71.29 74.01 10.01
C ARG A 898 71.92 75.24 10.68
N PRO A 899 73.01 75.09 11.44
CA PRO A 899 73.79 76.23 11.88
C PRO A 899 74.49 76.91 10.68
N ARG A 900 74.75 78.22 10.79
CA ARG A 900 75.51 78.96 9.77
C ARG A 900 76.92 78.39 9.63
N PRO A 901 77.52 78.38 8.41
CA PRO A 901 78.93 78.03 8.24
C PRO A 901 79.86 78.95 9.05
N PRO A 902 80.97 78.43 9.63
CA PRO A 902 81.83 79.22 10.50
C PRO A 902 82.53 80.35 9.72
N ALA A 903 82.64 81.52 10.37
CA ALA A 903 83.31 82.68 9.81
C ALA A 903 84.81 82.43 9.54
N PRO A 904 85.43 83.10 8.55
CA PRO A 904 86.86 82.96 8.27
C PRO A 904 87.73 83.42 9.47
N PRO A 905 88.64 82.57 9.98
CA PRO A 905 89.53 82.95 11.08
C PRO A 905 90.45 84.13 10.74
N ALA A 906 90.77 84.96 11.74
CA ALA A 906 91.75 86.04 11.59
C ALA A 906 93.18 85.49 11.65
N LEU A 907 93.92 85.60 10.54
CA LEU A 907 95.27 85.03 10.36
C LEU A 907 96.38 86.05 10.63
N ARG A 908 97.38 85.65 11.43
CA ARG A 908 98.62 86.40 11.67
C ARG A 908 99.87 85.54 11.47
N CYS A 909 101.00 86.18 11.20
CA CYS A 909 102.32 85.58 11.36
C CYS A 909 102.84 85.92 12.76
N ALA A 910 103.24 84.90 13.52
CA ALA A 910 103.70 85.02 14.91
C ALA A 910 105.23 84.92 15.05
N GLN A 911 105.93 84.32 14.08
CA GLN A 911 107.40 84.25 14.08
C GLN A 911 107.91 84.12 12.65
N ALA A 912 108.94 84.91 12.30
CA ALA A 912 109.67 84.80 11.04
C ALA A 912 111.13 84.40 11.29
N ALA A 913 111.63 83.47 10.48
CA ALA A 913 113.03 83.07 10.42
C ALA A 913 113.47 82.98 8.96
N HIS A 914 114.74 82.67 8.70
CA HIS A 914 115.26 82.63 7.33
C HIS A 914 114.68 81.48 6.46
N ASN A 915 114.28 80.36 7.08
CA ASN A 915 113.78 79.18 6.36
C ASN A 915 112.38 78.70 6.80
N TYR A 916 111.69 79.45 7.68
CA TYR A 916 110.32 79.17 8.10
C TYR A 916 109.51 80.40 8.53
N LEU A 917 108.19 80.27 8.45
CA LEU A 917 107.20 81.16 9.08
C LEU A 917 106.31 80.37 10.04
N ARG A 918 105.97 80.94 11.20
CA ARG A 918 104.94 80.41 12.11
C ARG A 918 103.69 81.28 11.99
N LEU A 919 102.57 80.65 11.67
CA LEU A 919 101.26 81.28 11.52
C LEU A 919 100.36 80.89 12.69
N GLU A 920 99.47 81.80 13.08
CA GLU A 920 98.49 81.64 14.16
C GLU A 920 97.17 82.27 13.79
N TRP A 921 96.06 81.77 14.36
CA TRP A 921 94.72 82.27 14.05
C TRP A 921 93.74 82.15 15.21
N THR A 922 92.67 82.93 15.15
CA THR A 922 91.56 82.87 16.11
C THR A 922 90.78 81.55 16.02
N PRO A 923 90.19 81.07 17.13
CA PRO A 923 89.25 79.95 17.08
C PRO A 923 87.98 80.31 16.28
N ALA A 924 87.35 79.32 15.66
CA ALA A 924 86.09 79.46 14.92
C ALA A 924 85.07 78.37 15.31
N GLY A 925 85.08 77.98 16.59
CA GLY A 925 84.35 76.84 17.15
C GLY A 925 85.28 75.83 17.83
N GLU A 926 84.74 74.96 18.68
CA GLU A 926 85.53 73.97 19.43
C GLU A 926 86.02 72.81 18.54
N ALA A 927 85.14 72.28 17.68
CA ALA A 927 85.45 71.18 16.76
C ALA A 927 86.00 71.63 15.38
N ALA A 928 86.23 72.92 15.20
CA ALA A 928 86.52 73.51 13.89
C ALA A 928 87.85 73.02 13.27
N GLN A 929 87.77 72.53 12.04
CA GLN A 929 88.90 72.11 11.22
C GLN A 929 89.40 73.27 10.35
N TYR A 930 90.67 73.64 10.53
CA TYR A 930 91.29 74.75 9.81
C TYR A 930 92.00 74.27 8.55
N TYR A 931 91.91 75.06 7.48
CA TYR A 931 92.60 74.86 6.21
C TYR A 931 93.39 76.13 5.91
N VAL A 932 94.72 76.04 5.82
CA VAL A 932 95.60 77.17 5.45
C VAL A 932 96.25 76.87 4.11
N GLU A 933 96.22 77.84 3.20
CA GLU A 933 96.94 77.81 1.93
C GLU A 933 97.96 78.95 1.85
N MET A 934 99.02 78.72 1.09
CA MET A 934 100.12 79.65 0.82
C MET A 934 100.32 79.83 -0.67
N ARG A 935 100.54 81.07 -1.10
CA ARG A 935 101.09 81.44 -2.40
C ARG A 935 102.53 81.94 -2.19
N GLY A 936 103.48 81.39 -2.95
CA GLY A 936 104.87 81.85 -2.96
C GLY A 936 105.08 83.16 -3.74
N PRO A 937 106.26 83.80 -3.63
CA PRO A 937 106.55 85.03 -4.36
C PRO A 937 106.40 84.84 -5.88
N ASP A 938 106.98 83.77 -6.41
CA ASP A 938 106.95 83.42 -7.84
C ASP A 938 105.66 82.69 -8.28
N ALA A 939 104.73 82.43 -7.35
CA ALA A 939 103.56 81.57 -7.60
C ALA A 939 102.29 82.38 -7.88
N ARG A 940 101.49 81.95 -8.86
CA ARG A 940 100.17 82.51 -9.15
C ARG A 940 99.07 81.94 -8.24
N ASP A 941 99.17 80.66 -7.90
CA ASP A 941 98.12 79.93 -7.20
C ASP A 941 98.44 79.66 -5.72
N PHE A 942 97.39 79.52 -4.92
CA PHE A 942 97.47 79.10 -3.53
C PHE A 942 97.55 77.57 -3.44
N ARG A 943 98.50 77.05 -2.65
CA ARG A 943 98.64 75.62 -2.35
C ARG A 943 98.41 75.33 -0.86
N PRO A 944 97.83 74.18 -0.47
CA PRO A 944 97.65 73.84 0.94
C PRO A 944 98.99 73.73 1.68
N VAL A 945 99.05 74.29 2.88
CA VAL A 945 100.20 74.19 3.82
C VAL A 945 99.80 73.72 5.21
N TYR A 946 98.52 73.78 5.58
CA TYR A 946 98.00 73.15 6.79
C TYR A 946 96.56 72.68 6.61
N ARG A 947 96.23 71.54 7.24
CA ARG A 947 94.88 71.04 7.46
C ARG A 947 94.82 70.36 8.83
N GLY A 948 93.89 70.74 9.69
CA GLY A 948 93.70 70.11 11.00
C GLY A 948 93.09 71.05 12.06
N PRO A 949 92.96 70.58 13.32
CA PRO A 949 92.33 71.34 14.41
C PRO A 949 93.25 72.32 15.16
N ALA A 950 94.56 72.30 14.92
CA ALA A 950 95.48 73.18 15.66
C ALA A 950 95.28 74.66 15.28
N ARG A 951 95.54 75.57 16.22
CA ARG A 951 95.39 77.03 16.04
C ARG A 951 96.67 77.73 15.54
N SER A 952 97.68 76.95 15.14
CA SER A 952 98.94 77.44 14.58
C SER A 952 99.61 76.41 13.67
N CYS A 953 100.42 76.85 12.70
CA CYS A 953 101.28 75.96 11.91
C CYS A 953 102.65 76.59 11.61
N LYS A 954 103.68 75.75 11.47
CA LYS A 954 105.06 76.16 11.13
C LYS A 954 105.41 75.71 9.72
N VAL A 955 105.34 76.63 8.77
CA VAL A 955 105.63 76.39 7.34
C VAL A 955 107.15 76.48 7.14
N LYS A 956 107.79 75.34 6.88
CA LYS A 956 109.25 75.18 6.72
C LYS A 956 109.66 75.16 5.23
N LYS A 957 110.97 75.14 4.96
CA LYS A 957 111.57 75.11 3.61
C LYS A 957 111.17 76.33 2.76
N LEU A 958 111.10 77.49 3.40
CA LEU A 958 110.92 78.78 2.73
C LEU A 958 112.29 79.34 2.31
N ARG A 959 112.30 80.22 1.29
CA ARG A 959 113.48 81.01 0.93
C ARG A 959 113.65 82.14 1.95
N GLU A 960 114.88 82.59 2.15
CA GLU A 960 115.18 83.77 2.97
C GLU A 960 114.71 85.07 2.28
N ALA A 961 114.56 86.14 3.07
CA ALA A 961 114.18 87.50 2.62
C ALA A 961 113.00 87.56 1.63
N SER A 962 112.06 86.61 1.70
CA SER A 962 111.05 86.33 0.68
C SER A 962 109.63 86.48 1.23
N GLN A 963 108.76 87.18 0.49
CA GLN A 963 107.36 87.36 0.87
C GLN A 963 106.48 86.19 0.39
N TYR A 964 105.65 85.68 1.29
CA TYR A 964 104.64 84.65 1.04
C TYR A 964 103.26 85.20 1.42
N VAL A 965 102.20 84.78 0.72
CA VAL A 965 100.82 85.22 1.00
C VAL A 965 99.98 84.04 1.43
N PHE A 966 99.23 84.18 2.53
CA PHE A 966 98.47 83.10 3.14
C PHE A 966 96.97 83.41 3.23
N ARG A 967 96.13 82.39 3.17
CA ARG A 967 94.69 82.48 3.47
C ARG A 967 94.23 81.28 4.30
N ILE A 968 93.23 81.48 5.15
CA ILE A 968 92.68 80.43 6.02
C ILE A 968 91.15 80.34 5.88
N ARG A 969 90.59 79.15 6.06
CA ARG A 969 89.16 78.97 6.38
C ARG A 969 88.97 77.99 7.52
N ALA A 970 87.85 78.11 8.21
CA ALA A 970 87.34 77.09 9.12
C ALA A 970 86.35 76.16 8.39
N SER A 971 86.14 74.98 8.95
CA SER A 971 85.05 74.07 8.61
C SER A 971 84.57 73.41 9.88
N ASP A 972 83.27 73.41 10.10
CA ASP A 972 82.63 72.66 11.18
C ASP A 972 81.93 71.41 10.61
N GLN A 973 81.61 70.44 11.47
CA GLN A 973 80.86 69.24 11.08
C GLN A 973 79.36 69.50 10.89
N ARG A 974 78.76 70.46 11.62
CA ARG A 974 77.35 70.84 11.49
C ARG A 974 77.17 71.97 10.48
N GLY A 975 77.97 73.03 10.58
CA GLY A 975 77.90 74.22 9.71
C GLY A 975 78.59 74.06 8.34
N GLY A 976 79.38 73.01 8.13
CA GLY A 976 80.11 72.81 6.88
C GLY A 976 81.33 73.73 6.71
N ARG A 977 81.71 74.01 5.45
CA ARG A 977 82.93 74.77 5.11
C ARG A 977 82.66 76.27 5.05
N GLY A 978 83.34 77.04 5.90
CA GLY A 978 83.34 78.49 5.86
C GLY A 978 84.08 79.06 4.65
N GLY A 979 83.87 80.36 4.42
CA GLY A 979 84.59 81.15 3.41
C GLY A 979 86.09 81.29 3.71
N TRP A 980 86.86 81.65 2.69
CA TRP A 980 88.28 81.99 2.85
C TRP A 980 88.46 83.41 3.44
N SER A 981 89.42 83.56 4.34
CA SER A 981 89.90 84.85 4.81
C SER A 981 90.50 85.67 3.68
N LEU A 982 90.54 87.00 3.85
CA LEU A 982 91.35 87.87 3.02
C LEU A 982 92.83 87.42 3.02
N PRO A 983 93.55 87.46 1.88
CA PRO A 983 94.96 87.09 1.82
C PRO A 983 95.86 87.98 2.68
N ARG A 984 96.71 87.36 3.51
CA ARG A 984 97.65 88.01 4.44
C ARG A 984 99.11 87.75 4.01
N PRO A 985 99.91 88.78 3.67
CA PRO A 985 101.33 88.62 3.40
C PRO A 985 102.15 88.44 4.70
N ALA A 986 103.24 87.69 4.61
CA ALA A 986 104.29 87.58 5.64
C ALA A 986 105.64 87.23 4.98
N SER A 987 106.75 87.77 5.49
CA SER A 987 108.08 87.63 4.90
C SER A 987 109.07 86.92 5.82
N THR A 988 109.95 86.10 5.25
CA THR A 988 111.07 85.48 5.96
C THR A 988 112.22 86.47 6.22
N ALA A 989 113.06 86.16 7.21
CA ALA A 989 114.27 86.92 7.53
C ALA A 989 115.45 86.56 6.59
N PRO A 990 116.59 87.29 6.62
CA PRO A 990 117.86 86.85 6.04
C PRO A 990 118.58 85.79 6.89
N ALA A 991 119.49 85.03 6.29
CA ALA A 991 120.38 84.07 6.96
C ALA A 991 121.69 84.72 7.46
N PRO A 992 122.32 84.19 8.52
CA PRO A 992 123.63 84.66 9.00
C PRO A 992 124.80 84.21 8.11
N PRO A 993 125.93 84.93 8.08
CA PRO A 993 127.10 84.61 7.27
C PRO A 993 127.91 83.41 7.82
N PRO A 994 128.75 82.76 6.98
CA PRO A 994 129.70 81.73 7.43
C PRO A 994 130.88 82.31 8.23
N ALA A 995 131.53 81.47 9.03
CA ALA A 995 132.70 81.86 9.84
C ALA A 995 134.01 81.81 9.02
N PRO A 996 134.97 82.73 9.27
CA PRO A 996 136.25 82.77 8.58
C PRO A 996 137.27 81.77 9.16
N ALA A 997 138.37 81.54 8.44
CA ALA A 997 139.50 80.74 8.89
C ALA A 997 140.34 81.46 9.98
N ALA A 998 141.25 80.72 10.63
CA ALA A 998 142.12 81.27 11.67
C ALA A 998 143.21 82.19 11.08
N PRO A 999 143.55 83.31 11.74
CA PRO A 999 144.57 84.24 11.27
C PRO A 999 145.99 83.68 11.44
N VAL A 1000 146.87 83.97 10.49
CA VAL A 1000 148.31 83.70 10.58
C VAL A 1000 149.01 84.89 11.23
N ALA A 1001 149.89 84.63 12.19
CA ALA A 1001 150.69 85.63 12.88
C ALA A 1001 152.16 85.58 12.44
N SER A 1002 152.80 86.74 12.24
CA SER A 1002 154.23 86.84 11.93
C SER A 1002 154.91 87.99 12.71
N PRO A 1003 156.08 87.76 13.35
CA PRO A 1003 156.71 88.78 14.18
C PRO A 1003 157.37 89.89 13.33
N LEU A 1004 157.08 91.15 13.67
CA LEU A 1004 157.72 92.34 13.08
C LEU A 1004 158.77 92.97 14.02
N GLY A 1005 158.75 92.62 15.31
CA GLY A 1005 159.71 93.06 16.30
C GLY A 1005 159.30 92.63 17.71
N PRO A 1006 160.10 92.93 18.74
CA PRO A 1006 159.88 92.44 20.11
C PRO A 1006 158.61 92.99 20.80
N ARG A 1007 157.87 93.90 20.15
CA ARG A 1007 156.55 94.41 20.59
C ARG A 1007 155.50 94.48 19.46
N ALA A 1008 155.72 93.80 18.33
CA ALA A 1008 154.80 93.86 17.19
C ALA A 1008 154.75 92.55 16.40
N ALA A 1009 153.54 92.13 16.02
CA ALA A 1009 153.31 91.04 15.09
C ALA A 1009 152.19 91.44 14.10
N LEU A 1010 152.33 91.04 12.84
CA LEU A 1010 151.29 91.20 11.82
C LEU A 1010 150.34 90.00 11.88
N LEU A 1011 149.05 90.25 11.72
CA LEU A 1011 147.99 89.24 11.66
C LEU A 1011 147.30 89.35 10.30
N VAL A 1012 147.18 88.23 9.59
CA VAL A 1012 146.57 88.16 8.24
C VAL A 1012 145.55 87.02 8.19
N TRP A 1013 144.40 87.26 7.57
CA TRP A 1013 143.34 86.27 7.34
C TRP A 1013 142.61 86.55 6.02
N ASP A 1014 141.97 85.52 5.46
CA ASP A 1014 141.16 85.66 4.25
C ASP A 1014 139.83 86.37 4.53
N ALA A 1015 139.47 87.32 3.66
CA ALA A 1015 138.23 88.06 3.77
C ALA A 1015 137.04 87.30 3.16
N VAL A 1016 135.95 87.19 3.93
CA VAL A 1016 134.62 86.75 3.49
C VAL A 1016 133.82 87.96 2.96
N GLU A 1017 133.26 87.86 1.76
CA GLU A 1017 132.49 88.97 1.16
C GLU A 1017 131.30 89.42 2.05
N ASP A 1018 130.98 90.71 1.98
CA ASP A 1018 129.98 91.42 2.81
C ASP A 1018 130.18 91.36 4.34
N ALA A 1019 131.29 90.80 4.86
CA ALA A 1019 131.53 90.71 6.30
C ALA A 1019 132.39 91.85 6.86
N SER A 1020 131.95 92.41 7.99
CA SER A 1020 132.76 93.16 8.95
C SER A 1020 133.39 92.19 9.94
N TYR A 1021 134.63 92.45 10.38
CA TYR A 1021 135.36 91.55 11.28
C TYR A 1021 135.52 92.13 12.69
N VAL A 1022 135.45 91.25 13.68
CA VAL A 1022 135.93 91.52 15.04
C VAL A 1022 137.09 90.57 15.34
N LEU A 1023 138.23 91.14 15.71
CA LEU A 1023 139.39 90.40 16.19
C LEU A 1023 139.22 90.12 17.70
N GLN A 1024 139.56 88.91 18.13
CA GLN A 1024 139.60 88.54 19.55
C GLN A 1024 140.88 87.78 19.86
N CYS A 1025 141.48 88.04 21.01
CA CYS A 1025 142.68 87.35 21.47
C CYS A 1025 142.52 86.85 22.92
N ALA A 1026 143.34 85.86 23.27
CA ALA A 1026 143.43 85.26 24.58
C ALA A 1026 144.90 85.06 24.92
N ARG A 1027 145.32 85.26 26.16
CA ARG A 1027 146.64 84.81 26.60
C ARG A 1027 146.68 83.28 26.51
N ALA A 1028 147.77 82.70 25.99
CA ALA A 1028 147.79 81.30 25.57
C ALA A 1028 147.43 80.29 26.70
N LYS A 1029 147.77 80.63 27.95
CA LYS A 1029 147.45 79.84 29.15
C LYS A 1029 145.95 79.85 29.53
N ASP A 1030 145.20 80.89 29.15
CA ASP A 1030 143.85 81.18 29.68
C ASP A 1030 142.73 80.81 28.68
N ALA A 1031 143.02 80.74 27.38
CA ALA A 1031 142.14 80.33 26.26
C ALA A 1031 140.79 81.08 26.06
N VAL A 1032 140.37 81.95 26.99
CA VAL A 1032 139.13 82.73 26.89
C VAL A 1032 139.36 83.97 26.00
N PHE A 1033 138.89 83.88 24.76
CA PHE A 1033 138.95 84.97 23.79
C PHE A 1033 138.15 86.20 24.22
N LYS A 1034 138.85 87.33 24.35
CA LYS A 1034 138.31 88.68 24.62
C LYS A 1034 138.80 89.66 23.56
N GLN A 1035 138.26 90.87 23.57
CA GLN A 1035 138.70 91.95 22.68
C GLN A 1035 139.61 92.89 23.48
N TYR A 1036 140.91 92.61 23.49
CA TYR A 1036 141.92 93.51 24.07
C TYR A 1036 142.24 94.65 23.11
N GLN A 1037 142.71 95.78 23.65
CA GLN A 1037 143.40 96.80 22.87
C GLN A 1037 144.90 96.47 22.82
N LEU A 1038 145.57 96.83 21.72
CA LEU A 1038 146.95 96.39 21.42
C LEU A 1038 147.99 96.90 22.44
N ASP A 1039 147.68 98.00 23.14
CA ASP A 1039 148.58 98.66 24.08
C ASP A 1039 148.66 97.96 25.46
N GLU A 1040 147.79 96.97 25.73
CA GLU A 1040 147.71 96.26 27.03
C GLU A 1040 148.50 94.92 27.07
N LEU A 1041 149.29 94.60 26.03
CA LEU A 1041 149.95 93.30 25.90
C LEU A 1041 151.26 93.23 26.70
N GLU A 1042 151.37 92.23 27.58
CA GLU A 1042 152.55 92.02 28.44
C GLU A 1042 153.77 91.55 27.62
N TYR A 1043 154.90 92.22 27.86
CA TYR A 1043 156.16 91.90 27.18
C TYR A 1043 156.68 90.50 27.57
N GLY A 1044 156.87 89.64 26.56
CA GLY A 1044 157.37 88.27 26.75
C GLY A 1044 156.30 87.20 27.02
N ALA A 1045 155.00 87.51 26.86
CA ALA A 1045 153.91 86.54 27.01
C ALA A 1045 153.32 86.11 25.65
N GLU A 1046 152.89 84.84 25.54
CA GLU A 1046 152.23 84.30 24.35
C GLU A 1046 150.71 84.54 24.35
N TYR A 1047 150.16 84.82 23.17
CA TYR A 1047 148.74 85.09 22.93
C TYR A 1047 148.22 84.36 21.68
N LEU A 1048 147.03 83.78 21.80
CA LEU A 1048 146.24 83.20 20.71
C LEU A 1048 145.29 84.25 20.15
N VAL A 1049 145.01 84.22 18.83
CA VAL A 1049 144.15 85.20 18.15
C VAL A 1049 143.17 84.52 17.19
N ARG A 1050 141.96 85.05 17.09
CA ARG A 1050 140.92 84.60 16.14
C ARG A 1050 140.14 85.79 15.57
N VAL A 1051 139.38 85.51 14.51
CA VAL A 1051 138.54 86.48 13.79
C VAL A 1051 137.10 85.98 13.78
N CYS A 1052 136.12 86.87 13.86
CA CYS A 1052 134.69 86.56 13.68
C CYS A 1052 134.06 87.51 12.66
N ALA A 1053 133.23 86.95 11.76
CA ALA A 1053 132.58 87.67 10.66
C ALA A 1053 131.11 88.01 10.99
N VAL A 1054 130.70 89.26 10.71
CA VAL A 1054 129.33 89.76 10.90
C VAL A 1054 128.92 90.56 9.67
N ARG A 1055 127.76 90.26 9.05
CA ARG A 1055 127.42 90.87 7.76
C ARG A 1055 127.13 92.37 7.88
N GLY A 1056 127.67 93.17 6.96
CA GLY A 1056 127.53 94.63 6.91
C GLY A 1056 126.07 95.06 6.91
N GLY A 1057 125.69 95.89 7.88
CA GLY A 1057 124.29 96.31 8.12
C GLY A 1057 123.82 96.09 9.56
N LEU A 1058 124.40 95.14 10.30
CA LEU A 1058 124.16 94.95 11.74
C LEU A 1058 125.23 95.60 12.65
N ALA A 1059 126.30 96.14 12.05
CA ALA A 1059 127.44 96.73 12.76
C ALA A 1059 127.13 98.04 13.52
N SER A 1060 126.00 98.68 13.26
CA SER A 1060 125.58 99.94 13.92
C SER A 1060 125.22 99.78 15.41
N ALA A 1061 125.15 98.55 15.93
CA ALA A 1061 124.89 98.28 17.35
C ALA A 1061 126.18 98.21 18.22
N TRP A 1062 127.38 98.29 17.63
CA TRP A 1062 128.66 98.10 18.33
C TRP A 1062 129.73 99.11 17.87
N SER A 1063 129.76 100.31 18.48
CA SER A 1063 130.75 101.34 18.14
C SER A 1063 131.14 102.24 19.32
N GLY A 1064 132.44 102.41 19.56
CA GLY A 1064 132.97 103.30 20.60
C GLY A 1064 134.48 103.50 20.49
N ALA A 1065 134.91 104.52 19.73
CA ALA A 1065 136.31 104.88 19.38
C ALA A 1065 137.14 103.80 18.63
N GLY A 1066 138.04 104.12 17.69
CA GLY A 1066 138.40 105.40 17.06
C GLY A 1066 138.85 105.18 15.60
N ARG A 1067 139.09 106.26 14.82
CA ARG A 1067 139.42 106.20 13.38
C ARG A 1067 140.91 106.40 13.07
N VAL A 1068 141.42 105.70 12.06
CA VAL A 1068 142.41 106.18 11.06
C VAL A 1068 141.95 105.67 9.68
N ALA A 1069 142.34 106.30 8.56
CA ALA A 1069 141.78 106.01 7.23
C ALA A 1069 142.78 106.06 6.06
N ALA A 1070 142.63 105.10 5.13
CA ALA A 1070 143.08 105.05 3.73
C ALA A 1070 142.41 103.81 3.08
N GLY A 1071 142.21 103.65 1.76
CA GLY A 1071 142.42 104.53 0.62
C GLY A 1071 142.29 103.74 -0.71
N ALA A 1072 142.02 104.42 -1.84
CA ALA A 1072 141.90 103.86 -3.20
C ALA A 1072 140.69 102.95 -3.54
N ALA A 1073 140.48 102.72 -4.85
CA ALA A 1073 139.33 102.07 -5.52
C ALA A 1073 139.73 101.73 -6.99
N PRO A 1074 138.85 101.21 -7.88
CA PRO A 1074 137.57 100.51 -7.71
C PRO A 1074 137.77 99.00 -8.03
N PRO A 1075 137.38 98.33 -9.17
CA PRO A 1075 136.47 98.60 -10.30
C PRO A 1075 135.22 97.68 -10.38
N ALA A 1076 134.36 97.88 -11.39
CA ALA A 1076 133.34 96.91 -11.87
C ALA A 1076 133.85 96.16 -13.12
N PRO A 1077 133.21 95.08 -13.66
CA PRO A 1077 132.06 95.31 -14.57
C PRO A 1077 131.09 94.12 -14.87
N ARG A 1078 130.19 94.37 -15.83
CA ARG A 1078 129.52 93.45 -16.81
C ARG A 1078 128.22 92.71 -16.45
N ALA A 1079 127.23 92.95 -17.30
CA ALA A 1079 125.94 92.26 -17.38
C ALA A 1079 125.95 91.10 -18.42
N ARG A 1080 124.89 90.28 -18.43
CA ARG A 1080 124.62 89.25 -19.45
C ARG A 1080 123.23 89.43 -20.10
N ARG A 1081 123.14 89.10 -21.40
CA ARG A 1081 121.86 88.80 -22.10
C ARG A 1081 121.46 87.34 -21.89
N PRO A 1082 120.18 87.00 -22.11
CA PRO A 1082 119.80 85.76 -22.76
C PRO A 1082 118.93 85.98 -24.03
N ARG A 1083 118.82 84.96 -24.89
CA ARG A 1083 117.89 84.92 -26.05
C ARG A 1083 117.58 83.46 -26.41
N ALA A 1084 116.37 83.21 -26.91
CA ALA A 1084 115.87 81.94 -27.47
C ALA A 1084 115.72 80.74 -26.51
N GLY A 1085 114.80 79.83 -26.87
CA GLY A 1085 114.41 78.65 -26.10
C GLY A 1085 112.91 78.36 -26.27
N ARG A 1086 112.55 77.39 -27.13
CA ARG A 1086 111.17 77.12 -27.57
C ARG A 1086 110.78 75.68 -27.22
N ALA A 1087 109.66 75.49 -26.55
CA ALA A 1087 108.98 74.21 -26.42
C ALA A 1087 107.47 74.44 -26.35
N VAL A 1088 106.69 73.72 -27.16
CA VAL A 1088 105.22 73.79 -27.21
C VAL A 1088 104.69 72.36 -27.27
N SER A 1089 103.72 72.04 -26.42
CA SER A 1089 103.05 70.74 -26.36
C SER A 1089 101.58 70.95 -25.90
N PRO A 1090 100.67 69.96 -26.03
CA PRO A 1090 99.60 70.17 -27.02
C PRO A 1090 98.29 70.65 -26.40
N ARG A 1091 97.85 71.85 -26.77
CA ARG A 1091 96.48 72.36 -26.52
C ARG A 1091 95.60 72.27 -27.77
N GLN A 1092 95.85 71.29 -28.64
CA GLN A 1092 95.42 71.29 -30.04
C GLN A 1092 94.62 70.06 -30.49
N VAL A 1093 94.28 69.14 -29.58
CA VAL A 1093 93.08 68.26 -29.72
C VAL A 1093 92.04 68.69 -28.68
N ALA A 1094 91.88 70.00 -28.57
CA ALA A 1094 90.85 70.64 -27.76
C ALA A 1094 89.48 70.46 -28.45
N LEU A 1095 88.44 70.22 -27.63
CA LEU A 1095 87.03 70.60 -27.86
C LEU A 1095 86.28 70.02 -29.08
N LEU A 1096 86.92 69.45 -30.10
CA LEU A 1096 86.26 68.94 -31.31
C LEU A 1096 85.47 67.63 -31.10
N MET A 1097 85.87 66.78 -30.16
CA MET A 1097 85.20 65.49 -29.90
C MET A 1097 84.07 65.58 -28.86
N ALA A 1098 84.06 66.62 -28.00
CA ALA A 1098 83.06 66.77 -26.93
C ALA A 1098 81.72 67.32 -27.44
N ALA A 1099 81.72 68.06 -28.57
CA ALA A 1099 80.52 68.62 -29.17
C ALA A 1099 79.68 67.60 -29.96
N ALA A 1100 80.28 66.50 -30.44
CA ALA A 1100 79.62 65.53 -31.29
C ALA A 1100 78.63 64.62 -30.53
N PHE A 1101 78.94 64.24 -29.28
CA PHE A 1101 78.15 63.24 -28.55
C PHE A 1101 76.81 63.77 -28.00
N LEU A 1102 76.69 65.05 -27.64
CA LEU A 1102 75.41 65.62 -27.20
C LEU A 1102 74.40 65.77 -28.35
N ALA A 1103 74.87 66.00 -29.59
CA ALA A 1103 74.00 66.18 -30.75
C ALA A 1103 73.26 64.88 -31.13
N VAL A 1104 73.92 63.72 -31.01
CA VAL A 1104 73.34 62.42 -31.37
C VAL A 1104 72.33 61.95 -30.33
N ALA A 1105 72.59 62.18 -29.03
CA ALA A 1105 71.70 61.75 -27.95
C ALA A 1105 70.31 62.41 -28.04
N VAL A 1106 70.24 63.70 -28.39
CA VAL A 1106 68.97 64.43 -28.55
C VAL A 1106 68.20 63.97 -29.79
N LEU A 1107 68.90 63.64 -30.89
CA LEU A 1107 68.24 63.22 -32.13
C LEU A 1107 67.56 61.85 -32.01
N VAL A 1108 68.17 60.91 -31.26
CA VAL A 1108 67.59 59.58 -31.00
C VAL A 1108 66.38 59.67 -30.06
N ALA A 1109 66.41 60.55 -29.05
CA ALA A 1109 65.27 60.78 -28.16
C ALA A 1109 64.04 61.31 -28.91
N VAL A 1110 64.24 62.27 -29.82
CA VAL A 1110 63.14 62.87 -30.63
C VAL A 1110 62.56 61.87 -31.64
N LEU A 1111 63.37 60.94 -32.18
CA LEU A 1111 62.90 59.90 -33.10
C LEU A 1111 62.08 58.79 -32.40
N LEU A 1112 62.40 58.45 -31.15
CA LEU A 1112 61.63 57.47 -30.38
C LEU A 1112 60.29 58.02 -29.85
N GLN A 1113 60.10 59.35 -29.84
CA GLN A 1113 58.89 60.00 -29.32
C GLN A 1113 57.78 60.23 -30.37
N ARG A 1114 57.85 59.55 -31.53
CA ARG A 1114 56.87 59.66 -32.64
C ARG A 1114 56.24 58.34 -33.10
N LEU A 1115 56.22 57.32 -32.25
CA LEU A 1115 55.68 55.99 -32.60
C LEU A 1115 54.56 55.44 -31.69
N VAL A 1116 53.98 56.26 -30.81
CA VAL A 1116 52.77 55.92 -30.04
C VAL A 1116 51.83 57.13 -29.95
N GLU A 1117 50.95 57.30 -30.93
CA GLU A 1117 49.65 57.98 -30.74
C GLU A 1117 48.59 56.89 -30.48
N PRO A 1118 47.84 56.94 -29.37
CA PRO A 1118 46.47 56.46 -29.31
C PRO A 1118 45.54 57.64 -29.58
N ARG A 1119 44.87 57.65 -30.74
CA ARG A 1119 43.74 58.54 -30.99
C ARG A 1119 42.45 57.87 -30.50
N ALA A 1120 41.60 58.68 -29.85
CA ALA A 1120 40.16 58.52 -29.66
C ALA A 1120 39.64 57.09 -29.42
#